data_AF-A0A1V9YK93-F1
#
_entry.id   AF-A0A1V9YK93-F1
#
_cell.length_a   1.000
_cell.length_b   1.000
_cell.length_c   1.000
_cell.angle_alpha   90.00
_cell.angle_beta   90.00
_cell.angle_gamma   90.00
#
_symmetry.space_group_name_H-M   'P 1'
#
loop_
_entity.id
_entity.type
_entity.pdbx_description
1 polymer ?
#
loop_
_entity_poly.entity_id
_entity_poly.type
_entity_poly.pdbx_seq_one_letter_code
_entity_poly.pdbx_strand_id
1 'polypeptide(L)'
;MNHENPIAERRRLRQLEKLRLEKEAAEALEREQQRLEAERVAAEREKAAQVARMEAEKARRQAAREAETARVAAVVQAEIDRIAAIEKRYLLLGAFCIAEMDLAAMPVSVAVVPPDEYARGWQSYVNKYAVVDTAAMLHLYSSSALLTSQPLRSRAPSSMTISRGGLLCVTDGHHHVVHLYNFASLFHEAGGFKAPELLHVVGAPDAIHHPRGLAFDFLANELYVCDSANHRVRVFTVEAKALQLKTPPARVLAAGGLSFPSGVDVSHYHAVVADTGHGRIVIYTKRGDLVSIVGSKGRGAGQFWDLRDVKLANVRKNATPRGAKGLNEFFDIVVADLGNYRVQVLRDDGSSVYVFAHHADLASLERHVGIIKGLTSSLLEQLDRAGLHHFMASVAKCGPAEAVRILPQYLHPSARAFERVLALLQALATEKRAVHLPSALDIGRNLHNDVVLCDRDNSRLCVYHFGGPVFGWADLGATGAVKQLAGATVDRSVTYVVDAGRHRIAVFCKSGSGYNCDGFIGASSYGSLQECAPGAGPGELNCPTDVAVFAPTPATRWLLVSDTANHRIQMFDLATRSYVQHIGTFGHSAVGLDAPFGLSVLGSVVYCADQRNHKVIAFDIVTKTCLGSFGRYGTKPGEFALPTYVAAVAGLPTHEGIDLGPHRQAKVVVSDTGNRRVQVLSLVGEPLFTFGYAPQSISMEPMGLYVDDRSGHILVCDVSERAAVLLFSPDGRFFHSFGGTLPDAHRLRRPVSLCKDGDHVVVGDGGRHDVCVFRVTR
;
A
#
# COMPACT_ATOMS: atom_id res chain seq x y z
N MET A 1 -88.01 -26.27 105.68
CA MET A 1 -86.96 -27.00 104.94
C MET A 1 -86.85 -26.35 103.57
N ASN A 2 -85.80 -25.62 103.20
CA ASN A 2 -84.59 -25.21 103.93
C ASN A 2 -84.42 -23.69 103.83
N HIS A 3 -83.87 -23.05 104.87
CA HIS A 3 -83.43 -21.65 104.76
C HIS A 3 -82.09 -21.61 104.02
N GLU A 4 -82.12 -21.29 102.73
CA GLU A 4 -80.89 -20.96 102.01
C GLU A 4 -80.38 -19.58 102.46
N ASN A 5 -79.09 -19.52 102.78
CA ASN A 5 -78.48 -18.37 103.42
C ASN A 5 -78.16 -17.29 102.36
N PRO A 6 -78.79 -16.10 102.41
CA PRO A 6 -78.66 -15.08 101.34
C PRO A 6 -77.24 -14.52 101.18
N ILE A 7 -76.34 -14.79 102.12
CA ILE A 7 -74.91 -14.44 102.05
C ILE A 7 -74.14 -15.42 101.16
N ALA A 8 -74.52 -16.70 101.14
CA ALA A 8 -73.87 -17.74 100.34
C ALA A 8 -74.19 -17.60 98.85
N GLU A 9 -75.45 -17.33 98.52
CA GLU A 9 -75.92 -17.14 97.14
C GLU A 9 -75.29 -15.91 96.49
N ARG A 10 -75.23 -14.77 97.20
CA ARG A 10 -74.50 -13.57 96.75
C ARG A 10 -73.01 -13.79 96.54
N ARG A 11 -72.36 -14.67 97.33
CA ARG A 11 -70.95 -15.05 97.10
C ARG A 11 -70.80 -15.91 95.85
N ARG A 12 -71.70 -16.89 95.65
CA ARG A 12 -71.69 -17.79 94.48
C ARG A 12 -71.94 -17.04 93.17
N LEU A 13 -72.90 -16.11 93.16
CA LEU A 13 -73.15 -15.21 92.03
C LEU A 13 -71.92 -14.35 91.70
N ARG A 14 -71.30 -13.69 92.69
CA ARG A 14 -70.06 -12.92 92.49
C ARG A 14 -68.88 -13.77 92.00
N GLN A 15 -68.78 -15.03 92.42
CA GLN A 15 -67.75 -15.95 91.91
C GLN A 15 -67.99 -16.35 90.46
N LEU A 16 -69.23 -16.64 90.07
CA LEU A 16 -69.62 -16.93 88.69
C LEU A 16 -69.43 -15.71 87.77
N GLU A 17 -69.78 -14.53 88.25
CA GLU A 17 -69.60 -13.25 87.55
C GLU A 17 -68.11 -12.91 87.37
N LYS A 18 -67.29 -13.13 88.40
CA LYS A 18 -65.81 -13.00 88.30
C LYS A 18 -65.20 -14.00 87.31
N LEU A 19 -65.58 -15.28 87.38
CA LEU A 19 -65.11 -16.31 86.44
C LEU A 19 -65.54 -16.02 84.99
N ARG A 20 -66.74 -15.48 84.80
CA ARG A 20 -67.24 -15.05 83.49
C ARG A 20 -66.41 -13.88 82.94
N LEU A 21 -66.16 -12.85 83.76
CA LEU A 21 -65.31 -11.71 83.39
C LEU A 21 -63.85 -12.14 83.13
N GLU A 22 -63.30 -13.05 83.93
CA GLU A 22 -61.95 -13.61 83.70
C GLU A 22 -61.87 -14.40 82.39
N LYS A 23 -62.92 -15.16 82.05
CA LYS A 23 -63.00 -15.87 80.76
C LYS A 23 -63.18 -14.93 79.57
N GLU A 24 -64.08 -13.95 79.67
CA GLU A 24 -64.29 -12.94 78.63
C GLU A 24 -63.02 -12.09 78.43
N ALA A 25 -62.26 -11.79 79.49
CA ALA A 25 -60.96 -11.12 79.40
C ALA A 25 -59.87 -12.01 78.76
N ALA A 26 -59.83 -13.31 79.07
CA ALA A 26 -58.88 -14.23 78.45
C ALA A 26 -59.16 -14.42 76.95
N GLU A 27 -60.43 -14.61 76.56
CA GLU A 27 -60.84 -14.70 75.14
C GLU A 27 -60.60 -13.38 74.39
N ALA A 28 -60.70 -12.22 75.06
CA ALA A 28 -60.34 -10.92 74.47
C ALA A 28 -58.82 -10.78 74.24
N LEU A 29 -58.01 -11.17 75.22
CA LEU A 29 -56.55 -11.14 75.14
C LEU A 29 -56.02 -12.08 74.04
N GLU A 30 -56.59 -13.28 73.92
CA GLU A 30 -56.22 -14.24 72.87
C GLU A 30 -56.55 -13.72 71.46
N ARG A 31 -57.71 -13.07 71.29
CA ARG A 31 -58.07 -12.39 70.02
C ARG A 31 -57.15 -11.21 69.71
N GLU A 32 -56.72 -10.45 70.72
CA GLU A 32 -55.77 -9.35 70.56
C GLU A 32 -54.38 -9.87 70.16
N GLN A 33 -53.91 -10.95 70.78
CA GLN A 33 -52.64 -11.61 70.41
C GLN A 33 -52.69 -12.15 68.97
N GLN A 34 -53.75 -12.87 68.59
CA GLN A 34 -53.91 -13.38 67.22
C GLN A 34 -53.96 -12.24 66.18
N ARG A 35 -54.59 -11.11 66.53
CA ARG A 35 -54.61 -9.92 65.67
C ARG A 35 -53.23 -9.30 65.52
N LEU A 36 -52.49 -9.09 66.62
CA LEU A 36 -51.12 -8.55 66.60
C LEU A 36 -50.16 -9.47 65.84
N GLU A 37 -50.31 -10.79 65.96
CA GLU A 37 -49.48 -11.74 65.24
C GLU A 37 -49.81 -11.77 63.73
N ALA A 38 -51.09 -11.66 63.35
CA ALA A 38 -51.50 -11.48 61.97
C ALA A 38 -51.00 -10.14 61.36
N GLU A 39 -51.06 -9.04 62.11
CA GLU A 39 -50.49 -7.74 61.72
C GLU A 39 -48.96 -7.85 61.54
N ARG A 40 -48.25 -8.59 62.41
CA ARG A 40 -46.79 -8.82 62.29
C ARG A 40 -46.43 -9.64 61.05
N VAL A 41 -47.15 -10.73 60.79
CA VAL A 41 -46.94 -11.58 59.60
C VAL A 41 -47.27 -10.84 58.30
N ALA A 42 -48.30 -9.98 58.31
CA ALA A 42 -48.60 -9.11 57.17
C ALA A 42 -47.46 -8.11 56.91
N ALA A 43 -46.95 -7.44 57.95
CA ALA A 43 -45.84 -6.50 57.84
C ALA A 43 -44.51 -7.16 57.41
N GLU A 44 -44.22 -8.39 57.87
CA GLU A 44 -43.06 -9.17 57.42
C GLU A 44 -43.18 -9.56 55.93
N ARG A 45 -44.37 -9.99 55.48
CA ARG A 45 -44.65 -10.27 54.06
C ARG A 45 -44.52 -9.03 53.17
N GLU A 46 -45.00 -7.88 53.64
CA GLU A 46 -44.91 -6.63 52.88
C GLU A 46 -43.45 -6.14 52.76
N LYS A 47 -42.66 -6.23 53.84
CA LYS A 47 -41.21 -5.97 53.80
C LYS A 47 -40.48 -6.91 52.84
N ALA A 48 -40.77 -8.21 52.87
CA ALA A 48 -40.19 -9.18 51.95
C ALA A 48 -40.54 -8.86 50.48
N ALA A 49 -41.79 -8.46 50.21
CA ALA A 49 -42.23 -8.04 48.87
C ALA A 49 -41.55 -6.73 48.40
N GLN A 50 -41.30 -5.78 49.30
CA GLN A 50 -40.54 -4.56 48.98
C GLN A 50 -39.07 -4.87 48.64
N VAL A 51 -38.41 -5.73 49.42
CA VAL A 51 -37.01 -6.15 49.14
C VAL A 51 -36.93 -6.86 47.78
N ALA A 52 -37.81 -7.83 47.53
CA ALA A 52 -37.85 -8.55 46.26
C ALA A 52 -38.10 -7.62 45.05
N ARG A 53 -38.95 -6.59 45.19
CA ARG A 53 -39.13 -5.55 44.15
C ARG A 53 -37.84 -4.75 43.91
N MET A 54 -37.14 -4.36 44.97
CA MET A 54 -35.90 -3.58 44.87
C MET A 54 -34.77 -4.39 44.22
N GLU A 55 -34.65 -5.68 44.54
CA GLU A 55 -33.68 -6.59 43.94
C GLU A 55 -34.00 -6.86 42.47
N ALA A 56 -35.27 -7.09 42.11
CA ALA A 56 -35.70 -7.23 40.73
C ALA A 56 -35.43 -5.96 39.91
N GLU A 57 -35.61 -4.76 40.47
CA GLU A 57 -35.29 -3.51 39.80
C GLU A 57 -33.77 -3.32 39.62
N LYS A 58 -32.96 -3.63 40.64
CA LYS A 58 -31.49 -3.63 40.54
C LYS A 58 -31.01 -4.60 39.45
N ALA A 59 -31.50 -5.83 39.43
CA ALA A 59 -31.17 -6.83 38.41
C ALA A 59 -31.55 -6.33 37.01
N ARG A 60 -32.73 -5.70 36.85
CA ARG A 60 -33.17 -5.13 35.57
C ARG A 60 -32.30 -3.96 35.11
N ARG A 61 -31.88 -3.08 36.03
CA ARG A 61 -30.94 -1.97 35.74
C ARG A 61 -29.54 -2.49 35.40
N GLN A 62 -29.09 -3.56 36.03
CA GLN A 62 -27.80 -4.21 35.72
C GLN A 62 -27.83 -4.87 34.35
N ALA A 63 -28.84 -5.70 34.06
CA ALA A 63 -29.01 -6.33 32.74
C ALA A 63 -29.12 -5.30 31.60
N ALA A 64 -29.76 -4.14 31.84
CA ALA A 64 -29.80 -3.05 30.87
C ALA A 64 -28.41 -2.42 30.61
N ARG A 65 -27.57 -2.29 31.64
CA ARG A 65 -26.18 -1.82 31.50
C ARG A 65 -25.32 -2.84 30.77
N GLU A 66 -25.46 -4.12 31.08
CA GLU A 66 -24.72 -5.21 30.42
C GLU A 66 -25.11 -5.36 28.94
N ALA A 67 -26.39 -5.16 28.61
CA ALA A 67 -26.86 -5.11 27.22
C ALA A 67 -26.29 -3.91 26.45
N GLU A 68 -26.25 -2.72 27.06
CA GLU A 68 -25.70 -1.53 26.40
C GLU A 68 -24.18 -1.61 26.25
N THR A 69 -23.43 -2.12 27.23
CA THR A 69 -21.98 -2.32 27.09
C THR A 69 -21.64 -3.36 26.02
N ALA A 70 -22.41 -4.46 25.93
CA ALA A 70 -22.25 -5.44 24.85
C ALA A 70 -22.55 -4.84 23.46
N ARG A 71 -23.60 -4.00 23.35
CA ARG A 71 -23.94 -3.26 22.12
C ARG A 71 -22.83 -2.28 21.72
N VAL A 72 -22.28 -1.51 22.66
CA VAL A 72 -21.16 -0.59 22.41
C VAL A 72 -19.92 -1.38 21.98
N ALA A 73 -19.57 -2.48 22.65
CA ALA A 73 -18.43 -3.32 22.28
C ALA A 73 -18.54 -3.88 20.84
N ALA A 74 -19.75 -4.27 20.40
CA ALA A 74 -19.98 -4.73 19.04
C ALA A 74 -19.80 -3.61 17.99
N VAL A 75 -20.26 -2.39 18.27
CA VAL A 75 -20.04 -1.22 17.40
C VAL A 75 -18.56 -0.85 17.34
N VAL A 76 -17.86 -0.91 18.48
CA VAL A 76 -16.42 -0.67 18.58
C VAL A 76 -15.64 -1.66 17.73
N GLN A 77 -15.90 -2.97 17.86
CA GLN A 77 -15.19 -3.99 17.08
C GLN A 77 -15.42 -3.81 15.58
N ALA A 78 -16.67 -3.57 15.17
CA ALA A 78 -17.01 -3.35 13.76
C ALA A 78 -16.31 -2.12 13.16
N GLU A 79 -16.03 -1.09 13.95
CA GLU A 79 -15.31 0.10 13.49
C GLU A 79 -13.78 -0.09 13.52
N ILE A 80 -13.24 -0.86 14.48
CA ILE A 80 -11.84 -1.33 14.46
C ILE A 80 -11.59 -2.16 13.19
N ASP A 81 -12.47 -3.12 12.87
CA ASP A 81 -12.36 -3.96 11.68
C ASP A 81 -12.44 -3.13 10.38
N ARG A 82 -13.24 -2.05 10.37
CA ARG A 82 -13.28 -1.10 9.24
C ARG A 82 -12.00 -0.29 9.12
N ILE A 83 -11.43 0.19 10.21
CA ILE A 83 -10.16 0.93 10.20
C ILE A 83 -9.03 0.02 9.74
N ALA A 84 -8.93 -1.21 10.25
CA ALA A 84 -7.98 -2.22 9.78
C ALA A 84 -8.18 -2.58 8.30
N ALA A 85 -9.42 -2.60 7.81
CA ALA A 85 -9.71 -2.76 6.39
C ALA A 85 -9.32 -1.53 5.55
N ILE A 86 -9.40 -0.31 6.09
CA ILE A 86 -8.95 0.93 5.45
C ILE A 86 -7.42 1.01 5.42
N GLU A 87 -6.74 0.69 6.53
CA GLU A 87 -5.29 0.52 6.63
C GLU A 87 -4.77 -0.46 5.56
N LYS A 88 -5.45 -1.60 5.41
CA LYS A 88 -5.12 -2.59 4.38
C LYS A 88 -5.26 -2.05 2.95
N ARG A 89 -6.24 -1.18 2.67
CA ARG A 89 -6.38 -0.47 1.36
C ARG A 89 -5.27 0.54 1.15
N TYR A 90 -4.89 1.28 2.19
CA TYR A 90 -3.79 2.23 2.13
C TYR A 90 -2.40 1.56 2.01
N LEU A 91 -2.27 0.31 2.48
CA LEU A 91 -1.16 -0.61 2.18
C LEU A 91 -1.15 -1.05 0.69
N LEU A 92 -2.32 -1.06 0.04
CA LEU A 92 -2.57 -1.60 -1.30
C LEU A 92 -2.84 -0.51 -2.33
N LEU A 93 -1.79 0.26 -2.52
CA LEU A 93 -1.40 0.83 -3.80
C LEU A 93 -0.98 -0.41 -4.73
N GLY A 94 -0.86 -0.32 -6.07
CA GLY A 94 -0.58 -1.42 -7.09
C GLY A 94 0.78 -1.41 -7.90
N ALA A 95 1.14 -2.43 -8.69
CA ALA A 95 2.56 -2.59 -9.09
C ALA A 95 3.17 -1.47 -10.00
N PHE A 96 4.31 -0.86 -9.64
CA PHE A 96 5.08 0.05 -10.52
C PHE A 96 6.62 -0.13 -10.46
N CYS A 97 7.29 0.21 -11.56
CA CYS A 97 8.75 0.15 -11.68
C CYS A 97 9.40 1.22 -10.79
N ILE A 98 10.18 0.81 -9.78
CA ILE A 98 10.91 1.68 -8.85
C ILE A 98 12.37 1.89 -9.24
N ALA A 99 12.94 0.99 -10.06
CA ALA A 99 14.31 1.11 -10.55
C ALA A 99 14.50 0.32 -11.86
N GLU A 100 15.26 0.90 -12.77
CA GLU A 100 15.80 0.22 -13.96
C GLU A 100 17.32 0.30 -13.91
N MET A 101 17.99 -0.80 -14.25
CA MET A 101 19.45 -0.90 -14.30
C MET A 101 19.87 -1.52 -15.63
N ASP A 102 20.48 -0.70 -16.49
CA ASP A 102 21.15 -1.16 -17.71
C ASP A 102 22.37 -2.03 -17.32
N LEU A 103 22.47 -3.20 -17.92
CA LEU A 103 23.53 -4.18 -17.66
C LEU A 103 24.48 -4.26 -18.86
N ALA A 104 25.77 -4.44 -18.61
CA ALA A 104 26.77 -4.61 -19.66
C ALA A 104 26.70 -5.98 -20.37
N ALA A 105 25.91 -6.92 -19.85
CA ALA A 105 25.73 -8.27 -20.37
C ALA A 105 24.26 -8.69 -20.35
N MET A 106 23.85 -9.57 -21.27
CA MET A 106 22.47 -10.06 -21.36
C MET A 106 22.12 -10.97 -20.16
N PRO A 107 21.17 -10.57 -19.28
CA PRO A 107 20.80 -11.36 -18.12
C PRO A 107 19.96 -12.58 -18.53
N VAL A 108 20.20 -13.71 -17.87
CA VAL A 108 19.45 -14.96 -18.07
C VAL A 108 18.57 -15.28 -16.88
N SER A 109 19.08 -15.11 -15.66
CA SER A 109 18.33 -15.31 -14.42
C SER A 109 18.80 -14.38 -13.32
N VAL A 110 17.88 -13.96 -12.47
CA VAL A 110 18.14 -13.24 -11.21
C VAL A 110 17.83 -14.14 -10.01
N ALA A 111 18.52 -13.88 -8.89
CA ALA A 111 18.10 -14.29 -7.56
C ALA A 111 18.34 -13.13 -6.59
N VAL A 112 17.38 -12.85 -5.70
CA VAL A 112 17.54 -11.87 -4.62
C VAL A 112 18.34 -12.51 -3.49
N VAL A 113 19.38 -11.82 -3.04
CA VAL A 113 20.25 -12.33 -1.97
C VAL A 113 19.51 -12.18 -0.62
N PRO A 114 19.29 -13.26 0.15
CA PRO A 114 18.62 -13.16 1.44
C PRO A 114 19.44 -12.32 2.43
N PRO A 115 18.79 -11.52 3.30
CA PRO A 115 19.48 -10.57 4.19
C PRO A 115 20.23 -11.24 5.37
N ASP A 116 19.89 -12.48 5.72
CA ASP A 116 20.38 -13.14 6.92
C ASP A 116 21.63 -14.02 6.69
N GLU A 117 22.41 -14.19 7.77
CA GLU A 117 23.56 -15.10 7.97
C GLU A 117 24.93 -14.78 7.31
N TYR A 118 25.03 -14.20 6.12
CA TYR A 118 26.36 -13.93 5.48
C TYR A 118 27.09 -12.68 6.00
N ALA A 119 26.45 -11.89 6.87
CA ALA A 119 26.91 -10.58 7.28
C ALA A 119 27.93 -10.55 8.45
N ARG A 120 28.66 -11.64 8.72
CA ARG A 120 29.81 -11.60 9.67
C ARG A 120 31.03 -10.93 9.02
N GLY A 121 30.90 -9.65 8.67
CA GLY A 121 32.02 -8.82 8.16
C GLY A 121 31.63 -7.69 7.21
N TRP A 122 30.40 -7.65 6.69
CA TRP A 122 29.94 -6.60 5.78
C TRP A 122 28.73 -5.85 6.35
N GLN A 123 28.78 -4.52 6.27
CA GLN A 123 27.73 -3.62 6.76
C GLN A 123 26.40 -3.84 6.04
N SER A 124 25.30 -3.52 6.74
CA SER A 124 23.93 -3.75 6.28
C SER A 124 23.58 -2.91 5.06
N TYR A 125 23.49 -3.56 3.90
CA TYR A 125 22.89 -2.99 2.69
C TYR A 125 21.72 -3.84 2.24
N VAL A 126 20.53 -3.25 2.29
CA VAL A 126 19.27 -3.78 1.78
C VAL A 126 19.36 -3.84 0.24
N ASN A 127 18.70 -4.82 -0.39
CA ASN A 127 18.57 -4.99 -1.84
C ASN A 127 19.90 -5.28 -2.59
N LYS A 128 20.42 -6.51 -2.41
CA LYS A 128 21.46 -7.09 -3.29
C LYS A 128 20.87 -8.10 -4.26
N TYR A 129 21.25 -7.99 -5.53
CA TYR A 129 20.78 -8.86 -6.62
C TYR A 129 21.93 -9.67 -7.18
N ALA A 130 21.78 -10.99 -7.25
CA ALA A 130 22.65 -11.87 -8.01
C ALA A 130 22.05 -12.07 -9.40
N VAL A 131 22.81 -11.80 -10.46
CA VAL A 131 22.37 -11.93 -11.85
C VAL A 131 23.36 -12.84 -12.58
N VAL A 132 22.85 -13.84 -13.28
CA VAL A 132 23.64 -14.73 -14.14
C VAL A 132 23.39 -14.37 -15.59
N ASP A 133 24.45 -14.24 -16.39
CA ASP A 133 24.38 -13.81 -17.79
C ASP A 133 24.55 -14.95 -18.80
N THR A 134 24.46 -14.62 -20.10
CA THR A 134 24.65 -15.58 -21.20
C THR A 134 26.08 -16.10 -21.36
N ALA A 135 27.07 -15.45 -20.74
CA ALA A 135 28.47 -15.88 -20.72
C ALA A 135 28.81 -16.74 -19.48
N ALA A 136 27.80 -17.10 -18.67
CA ALA A 136 27.93 -17.80 -17.40
C ALA A 136 28.76 -17.05 -16.34
N MET A 137 28.75 -15.73 -16.38
CA MET A 137 29.24 -14.87 -15.30
C MET A 137 28.13 -14.64 -14.27
N LEU A 138 28.49 -14.76 -12.99
CA LEU A 138 27.69 -14.34 -11.84
C LEU A 138 28.07 -12.91 -11.48
N HIS A 139 27.15 -11.98 -11.70
CA HIS A 139 27.27 -10.57 -11.34
C HIS A 139 26.52 -10.32 -10.03
N LEU A 140 27.16 -9.64 -9.07
CA LEU A 140 26.52 -9.23 -7.82
C LEU A 140 26.35 -7.71 -7.82
N TYR A 141 25.12 -7.24 -7.63
CA TYR A 141 24.76 -5.83 -7.59
C TYR A 141 24.28 -5.39 -6.21
N SER A 142 24.53 -4.13 -5.87
CA SER A 142 23.94 -3.42 -4.73
C SER A 142 23.22 -2.18 -5.26
N SER A 143 21.89 -2.18 -5.20
CA SER A 143 21.04 -1.20 -5.89
C SER A 143 21.36 -1.09 -7.40
N SER A 144 22.20 -0.14 -7.80
CA SER A 144 22.66 0.10 -9.18
C SER A 144 24.16 -0.17 -9.41
N ALA A 145 24.93 -0.45 -8.36
CA ALA A 145 26.38 -0.64 -8.44
C ALA A 145 26.75 -2.11 -8.58
N LEU A 146 27.54 -2.46 -9.61
CA LEU A 146 28.18 -3.77 -9.74
C LEU A 146 29.28 -3.91 -8.69
N LEU A 147 29.12 -4.86 -7.76
CA LEU A 147 30.11 -5.17 -6.73
C LEU A 147 31.21 -6.10 -7.25
N THR A 148 30.82 -7.14 -7.99
CA THR A 148 31.76 -8.10 -8.59
C THR A 148 31.12 -8.87 -9.73
N SER A 149 31.96 -9.40 -10.62
CA SER A 149 31.60 -10.37 -11.64
C SER A 149 32.55 -11.56 -11.54
N GLN A 150 32.01 -12.78 -11.46
CA GLN A 150 32.78 -14.00 -11.22
C GLN A 150 32.34 -15.11 -12.18
N PRO A 151 33.26 -15.87 -12.81
CA PRO A 151 32.89 -16.95 -13.71
C PRO A 151 32.31 -18.15 -12.96
N LEU A 152 31.25 -18.73 -13.50
CA LEU A 152 30.74 -20.05 -13.07
C LEU A 152 31.35 -21.17 -13.93
N ARG A 153 31.19 -22.42 -13.46
CA ARG A 153 31.55 -23.63 -14.24
C ARG A 153 30.44 -24.10 -15.18
N SER A 154 29.23 -23.55 -15.05
CA SER A 154 28.15 -23.73 -16.02
C SER A 154 28.57 -23.11 -17.36
N ARG A 155 28.12 -23.67 -18.49
CA ARG A 155 28.34 -23.13 -19.83
C ARG A 155 27.08 -22.59 -20.48
N ALA A 156 25.91 -23.02 -20.02
CA ALA A 156 24.61 -22.58 -20.51
C ALA A 156 23.61 -22.46 -19.35
N PRO A 157 23.79 -21.47 -18.44
CA PRO A 157 22.86 -21.24 -17.35
C PRO A 157 21.44 -20.97 -17.88
N SER A 158 20.42 -21.39 -17.14
CA SER A 158 19.02 -21.11 -17.53
C SER A 158 18.10 -20.62 -16.40
N SER A 159 18.37 -21.00 -15.15
CA SER A 159 17.73 -20.46 -13.95
C SER A 159 18.70 -20.55 -12.76
N MET A 160 18.44 -19.74 -11.75
CA MET A 160 19.24 -19.60 -10.55
C MET A 160 18.33 -19.44 -9.33
N THR A 161 18.72 -20.01 -8.19
CA THR A 161 18.09 -19.71 -6.89
C THR A 161 19.12 -19.79 -5.77
N ILE A 162 18.91 -19.01 -4.70
CA ILE A 162 19.80 -18.92 -3.54
C ILE A 162 19.00 -19.28 -2.29
N SER A 163 19.44 -20.31 -1.57
CA SER A 163 18.84 -20.66 -0.27
C SER A 163 19.33 -19.73 0.84
N ARG A 164 18.58 -19.66 1.95
CA ARG A 164 19.02 -18.96 3.18
C ARG A 164 20.35 -19.50 3.72
N GLY A 165 20.60 -20.81 3.57
CA GLY A 165 21.85 -21.46 3.96
C GLY A 165 23.00 -21.30 2.95
N GLY A 166 22.89 -20.40 1.97
CA GLY A 166 24.02 -20.00 1.12
C GLY A 166 24.34 -21.02 0.03
N LEU A 167 23.48 -21.99 -0.19
CA LEU A 167 23.53 -22.85 -1.38
C LEU A 167 22.97 -22.07 -2.58
N LEU A 168 23.83 -21.77 -3.54
CA LEU A 168 23.50 -21.21 -4.85
C LEU A 168 23.31 -22.38 -5.83
N CYS A 169 22.11 -22.54 -6.37
CA CYS A 169 21.79 -23.55 -7.38
C CYS A 169 21.65 -22.89 -8.75
N VAL A 170 22.30 -23.44 -9.78
CA VAL A 170 22.23 -22.96 -11.18
C VAL A 170 22.03 -24.15 -12.12
N THR A 171 21.00 -24.13 -12.95
CA THR A 171 20.78 -25.14 -14.01
C THR A 171 21.67 -24.87 -15.21
N ASP A 172 22.33 -25.91 -15.75
CA ASP A 172 22.92 -25.88 -17.09
C ASP A 172 22.04 -26.71 -18.03
N GLY A 173 21.35 -26.01 -18.94
CA GLY A 173 20.41 -26.63 -19.88
C GLY A 173 21.10 -27.51 -20.94
N HIS A 174 22.35 -27.16 -21.32
CA HIS A 174 23.12 -27.81 -22.37
C HIS A 174 23.81 -29.09 -21.89
N HIS A 175 24.29 -29.11 -20.65
CA HIS A 175 24.93 -30.27 -20.03
C HIS A 175 23.95 -31.13 -19.23
N HIS A 176 22.68 -30.72 -19.19
CA HIS A 176 21.56 -31.42 -18.51
C HIS A 176 21.82 -31.65 -17.02
N VAL A 177 22.42 -30.66 -16.35
CA VAL A 177 22.84 -30.75 -14.94
C VAL A 177 22.34 -29.59 -14.11
N VAL A 178 22.33 -29.76 -12.79
CA VAL A 178 22.26 -28.66 -11.82
C VAL A 178 23.61 -28.55 -11.13
N HIS A 179 24.20 -27.35 -11.15
CA HIS A 179 25.41 -27.01 -10.39
C HIS A 179 25.03 -26.39 -9.05
N LEU A 180 25.67 -26.86 -7.99
CA LEU A 180 25.48 -26.39 -6.62
C LEU A 180 26.77 -25.74 -6.13
N TYR A 181 26.68 -24.47 -5.74
CA TYR A 181 27.82 -23.66 -5.30
C TYR A 181 27.62 -23.17 -3.87
N ASN A 182 28.74 -22.98 -3.15
CA ASN A 182 28.76 -22.27 -1.87
C ASN A 182 28.77 -20.76 -2.14
N PHE A 183 27.62 -20.10 -2.01
CA PHE A 183 27.50 -18.64 -2.18
C PHE A 183 28.33 -17.87 -1.16
N ALA A 184 28.51 -18.38 0.06
CA ALA A 184 29.32 -17.73 1.08
C ALA A 184 30.81 -17.63 0.65
N SER A 185 31.29 -18.60 -0.12
CA SER A 185 32.68 -18.60 -0.63
C SER A 185 32.97 -17.48 -1.64
N LEU A 186 31.95 -16.81 -2.19
CA LEU A 186 32.10 -15.62 -3.03
C LEU A 186 32.83 -14.50 -2.28
N PHE A 187 32.63 -14.41 -0.97
CA PHE A 187 33.19 -13.40 -0.09
C PHE A 187 34.52 -13.89 0.50
N HIS A 188 35.58 -13.09 0.35
CA HIS A 188 36.89 -13.37 0.90
C HIS A 188 37.08 -12.68 2.26
N GLU A 189 37.68 -13.36 3.23
CA GLU A 189 37.83 -12.86 4.62
C GLU A 189 38.56 -11.51 4.69
N ALA A 190 39.50 -11.25 3.77
CA ALA A 190 40.20 -9.97 3.66
C ALA A 190 39.43 -8.88 2.87
N GLY A 191 38.11 -9.00 2.69
CA GLY A 191 37.25 -7.98 2.06
C GLY A 191 37.22 -7.99 0.52
N GLY A 192 37.67 -9.07 -0.12
CA GLY A 192 37.64 -9.24 -1.59
C GLY A 192 36.53 -10.18 -2.08
N PHE A 193 36.46 -10.38 -3.39
CA PHE A 193 35.57 -11.36 -4.03
C PHE A 193 36.37 -12.41 -4.81
N LYS A 194 35.91 -13.66 -4.80
CA LYS A 194 36.48 -14.77 -5.60
C LYS A 194 35.36 -15.60 -6.23
N ALA A 195 35.69 -16.43 -7.22
CA ALA A 195 34.71 -17.31 -7.85
C ALA A 195 34.09 -18.28 -6.83
N PRO A 196 32.76 -18.50 -6.89
CA PRO A 196 32.09 -19.35 -5.91
C PRO A 196 32.50 -20.82 -6.09
N GLU A 197 32.77 -21.48 -4.97
CA GLU A 197 33.19 -22.86 -4.89
C GLU A 197 32.06 -23.80 -5.34
N LEU A 198 32.33 -24.64 -6.34
CA LEU A 198 31.41 -25.68 -6.80
C LEU A 198 31.45 -26.87 -5.83
N LEU A 199 30.33 -27.13 -5.16
CA LEU A 199 30.17 -28.23 -4.20
C LEU A 199 29.78 -29.55 -4.89
N HIS A 200 28.78 -29.51 -5.78
CA HIS A 200 28.23 -30.71 -6.41
C HIS A 200 27.66 -30.40 -7.81
N VAL A 201 27.68 -31.39 -8.71
CA VAL A 201 26.94 -31.38 -9.97
C VAL A 201 25.94 -32.53 -9.98
N VAL A 202 24.69 -32.29 -10.37
CA VAL A 202 23.62 -33.30 -10.44
C VAL A 202 23.24 -33.52 -11.90
N GLY A 203 23.59 -34.68 -12.47
CA GLY A 203 23.07 -35.13 -13.76
C GLY A 203 23.87 -36.28 -14.35
N ALA A 204 23.15 -37.20 -14.97
CA ALA A 204 23.57 -38.40 -15.70
C ALA A 204 22.35 -38.82 -16.57
N PRO A 205 22.50 -39.66 -17.62
CA PRO A 205 21.53 -39.75 -18.72
C PRO A 205 20.03 -39.90 -18.34
N ASP A 206 19.69 -40.60 -17.25
CA ASP A 206 18.30 -40.83 -16.82
C ASP A 206 17.81 -39.88 -15.70
N ALA A 207 18.66 -38.99 -15.20
CA ALA A 207 18.42 -38.22 -13.99
C ALA A 207 17.61 -36.93 -14.23
N ILE A 208 18.05 -36.07 -15.15
CA ILE A 208 17.43 -34.77 -15.49
C ILE A 208 17.78 -34.49 -16.96
N HIS A 209 16.84 -33.99 -17.76
CA HIS A 209 17.07 -33.64 -19.17
C HIS A 209 16.59 -32.21 -19.47
N HIS A 210 17.52 -31.38 -19.93
CA HIS A 210 17.31 -29.95 -20.21
C HIS A 210 16.58 -29.20 -19.06
N PRO A 211 17.15 -29.14 -17.85
CA PRO A 211 16.52 -28.43 -16.74
C PRO A 211 16.39 -26.94 -17.03
N ARG A 212 15.25 -26.34 -16.67
CA ARG A 212 15.02 -24.89 -16.79
C ARG A 212 14.92 -24.23 -15.43
N GLY A 213 13.72 -24.15 -14.85
CA GLY A 213 13.44 -23.44 -13.59
C GLY A 213 13.82 -24.19 -12.31
N LEU A 214 14.07 -23.42 -11.26
CA LEU A 214 14.39 -23.86 -9.90
C LEU A 214 13.52 -23.14 -8.85
N ALA A 215 13.21 -23.84 -7.76
CA ALA A 215 12.70 -23.22 -6.53
C ALA A 215 13.24 -23.94 -5.29
N PHE A 216 13.46 -23.21 -4.19
CA PHE A 216 13.98 -23.77 -2.94
C PHE A 216 12.98 -23.59 -1.79
N ASP A 217 12.51 -24.70 -1.22
CA ASP A 217 11.75 -24.69 0.02
C ASP A 217 12.70 -24.70 1.21
N PHE A 218 12.84 -23.53 1.85
CA PHE A 218 13.69 -23.33 3.03
C PHE A 218 13.17 -24.01 4.30
N LEU A 219 11.90 -24.42 4.37
CA LEU A 219 11.33 -25.10 5.53
C LEU A 219 11.50 -26.62 5.44
N ALA A 220 11.29 -27.19 4.25
CA ALA A 220 11.50 -28.61 4.01
C ALA A 220 12.96 -28.96 3.66
N ASN A 221 13.79 -27.96 3.34
CA ASN A 221 15.09 -28.14 2.67
C ASN A 221 14.94 -29.00 1.41
N GLU A 222 14.00 -28.63 0.54
CA GLU A 222 13.75 -29.31 -0.74
C GLU A 222 14.04 -28.37 -1.92
N LEU A 223 14.84 -28.84 -2.88
CA LEU A 223 15.08 -28.19 -4.16
C LEU A 223 14.14 -28.79 -5.22
N TYR A 224 13.31 -27.95 -5.82
CA TYR A 224 12.39 -28.28 -6.90
C TYR A 224 13.05 -27.90 -8.23
N VAL A 225 13.13 -28.85 -9.16
CA VAL A 225 13.78 -28.70 -10.47
C VAL A 225 12.80 -29.06 -11.58
N CYS A 226 12.56 -28.11 -12.49
CA CYS A 226 11.82 -28.37 -13.72
C CYS A 226 12.70 -29.19 -14.69
N ASP A 227 12.43 -30.50 -14.77
CA ASP A 227 13.04 -31.44 -15.69
C ASP A 227 12.26 -31.38 -17.02
N SER A 228 12.45 -30.26 -17.73
CA SER A 228 11.51 -29.76 -18.74
C SER A 228 11.30 -30.75 -19.88
N ALA A 229 12.36 -31.34 -20.43
CA ALA A 229 12.25 -32.24 -21.56
C ALA A 229 11.75 -33.65 -21.18
N ASN A 230 11.75 -34.00 -19.89
CA ASN A 230 11.03 -35.18 -19.36
C ASN A 230 9.61 -34.82 -18.85
N HIS A 231 9.12 -33.61 -19.17
CA HIS A 231 7.76 -33.15 -18.86
C HIS A 231 7.36 -33.29 -17.37
N ARG A 232 8.31 -33.08 -16.44
CA ARG A 232 8.09 -33.32 -14.99
C ARG A 232 8.82 -32.31 -14.10
N VAL A 233 8.43 -32.26 -12.83
CA VAL A 233 9.19 -31.56 -11.78
C VAL A 233 9.74 -32.59 -10.81
N ARG A 234 11.05 -32.53 -10.55
CA ARG A 234 11.76 -33.39 -9.60
C ARG A 234 12.07 -32.64 -8.31
N VAL A 235 11.98 -33.33 -7.19
CA VAL A 235 12.23 -32.78 -5.85
C VAL A 235 13.42 -33.51 -5.22
N PHE A 236 14.40 -32.76 -4.76
CA PHE A 236 15.63 -33.26 -4.14
C PHE A 236 15.73 -32.73 -2.71
N THR A 237 15.96 -33.61 -1.73
CA THR A 237 16.20 -33.21 -0.34
C THR A 237 17.64 -32.74 -0.16
N VAL A 238 17.79 -31.59 0.48
CA VAL A 238 19.07 -30.92 0.77
C VAL A 238 19.45 -31.17 2.22
N GLU A 239 20.68 -31.63 2.46
CA GLU A 239 21.24 -31.76 3.80
C GLU A 239 21.82 -30.42 4.25
N ALA A 240 21.06 -29.66 5.04
CA ALA A 240 21.35 -28.28 5.41
C ALA A 240 22.75 -28.04 6.00
N LYS A 241 23.34 -29.01 6.72
CA LYS A 241 24.71 -28.90 7.27
C LYS A 241 25.82 -29.12 6.24
N ALA A 242 25.57 -29.93 5.22
CA ALA A 242 26.55 -30.29 4.20
C ALA A 242 26.39 -29.48 2.91
N LEU A 243 25.24 -28.81 2.73
CA LEU A 243 24.82 -28.15 1.49
C LEU A 243 24.84 -29.10 0.27
N GLN A 244 24.58 -30.39 0.52
CA GLN A 244 24.58 -31.49 -0.45
C GLN A 244 23.17 -32.06 -0.66
N LEU A 245 22.96 -32.78 -1.76
CA LEU A 245 21.70 -33.42 -2.09
C LEU A 245 21.74 -34.92 -1.80
N LYS A 246 20.64 -35.47 -1.26
CA LYS A 246 20.52 -36.90 -0.99
C LYS A 246 20.12 -37.69 -2.22
N THR A 247 20.72 -38.86 -2.41
CA THR A 247 20.40 -39.82 -3.49
C THR A 247 20.38 -41.26 -2.97
N PRO A 248 19.48 -42.14 -3.46
CA PRO A 248 18.27 -41.93 -4.28
C PRO A 248 16.95 -42.13 -3.48
N PRO A 249 15.75 -41.84 -4.05
CA PRO A 249 15.48 -41.22 -5.35
C PRO A 249 14.82 -39.84 -5.23
N ALA A 250 15.09 -38.96 -6.21
CA ALA A 250 14.41 -37.68 -6.34
C ALA A 250 12.93 -37.89 -6.72
N ARG A 251 12.04 -37.54 -5.77
CA ARG A 251 10.58 -37.64 -5.89
C ARG A 251 10.09 -36.84 -7.09
N VAL A 252 9.20 -37.42 -7.88
CA VAL A 252 8.52 -36.70 -8.96
C VAL A 252 7.27 -36.06 -8.37
N LEU A 253 7.16 -34.73 -8.45
CA LEU A 253 5.99 -34.01 -7.94
C LEU A 253 4.75 -34.28 -8.80
N ALA A 254 4.92 -34.33 -10.12
CA ALA A 254 3.84 -34.58 -11.08
C ALA A 254 4.30 -35.61 -12.12
N ALA A 255 3.79 -36.83 -12.01
CA ALA A 255 4.05 -37.92 -12.95
C ALA A 255 2.96 -37.94 -14.03
N GLY A 256 3.11 -37.06 -15.03
CA GLY A 256 2.16 -36.87 -16.12
C GLY A 256 1.29 -35.61 -15.95
N GLY A 257 0.80 -35.08 -17.08
CA GLY A 257 -0.08 -33.91 -17.15
C GLY A 257 0.62 -32.56 -17.39
N LEU A 258 1.92 -32.45 -17.15
CA LEU A 258 2.72 -31.27 -17.55
C LEU A 258 3.28 -31.44 -18.98
N SER A 259 3.67 -30.34 -19.61
CA SER A 259 4.42 -30.34 -20.87
C SER A 259 5.46 -29.22 -20.89
N PHE A 260 6.74 -29.58 -21.02
CA PHE A 260 7.87 -28.64 -21.00
C PHE A 260 7.80 -27.58 -19.89
N PRO A 261 7.65 -27.96 -18.61
CA PRO A 261 7.55 -26.99 -17.51
C PRO A 261 8.80 -26.12 -17.45
N SER A 262 8.68 -24.79 -17.46
CA SER A 262 9.82 -23.87 -17.54
C SER A 262 10.22 -23.25 -16.22
N GLY A 263 9.25 -22.98 -15.35
CA GLY A 263 9.41 -22.27 -14.08
C GLY A 263 8.61 -22.94 -12.97
N VAL A 264 9.03 -22.73 -11.73
CA VAL A 264 8.39 -23.26 -10.52
C VAL A 264 8.64 -22.31 -9.36
N ASP A 265 7.70 -22.22 -8.42
CA ASP A 265 7.89 -21.64 -7.09
C ASP A 265 7.00 -22.34 -6.05
N VAL A 266 7.31 -22.19 -4.76
CA VAL A 266 6.77 -23.00 -3.66
C VAL A 266 6.32 -22.15 -2.46
N SER A 267 5.11 -22.42 -1.95
CA SER A 267 4.53 -21.82 -0.75
C SER A 267 4.78 -22.72 0.49
N HIS A 268 4.06 -22.59 1.61
CA HIS A 268 4.17 -23.57 2.70
C HIS A 268 3.54 -24.91 2.35
N TYR A 269 2.42 -24.93 1.60
CA TYR A 269 1.68 -26.16 1.29
C TYR A 269 1.64 -26.54 -0.19
N HIS A 270 1.92 -25.60 -1.10
CA HIS A 270 1.73 -25.77 -2.54
C HIS A 270 3.04 -25.59 -3.33
N ALA A 271 3.04 -26.16 -4.53
CA ALA A 271 4.06 -25.95 -5.55
C ALA A 271 3.35 -25.53 -6.84
N VAL A 272 3.76 -24.40 -7.41
CA VAL A 272 3.11 -23.77 -8.56
C VAL A 272 4.08 -23.83 -9.73
N VAL A 273 3.62 -24.42 -10.84
CA VAL A 273 4.46 -24.79 -11.99
C VAL A 273 3.94 -24.10 -13.25
N ALA A 274 4.84 -23.44 -13.98
CA ALA A 274 4.56 -22.90 -15.32
C ALA A 274 4.64 -24.04 -16.35
N ASP A 275 3.49 -24.47 -16.87
CA ASP A 275 3.31 -25.55 -17.84
C ASP A 275 3.30 -24.96 -19.26
N THR A 276 4.50 -24.59 -19.74
CA THR A 276 4.70 -23.79 -20.96
C THR A 276 4.19 -24.48 -22.23
N GLY A 277 4.32 -25.80 -22.34
CA GLY A 277 3.86 -26.55 -23.51
C GLY A 277 2.34 -26.47 -23.70
N HIS A 278 1.58 -26.51 -22.59
CA HIS A 278 0.14 -26.31 -22.59
C HIS A 278 -0.30 -24.84 -22.49
N GLY A 279 0.63 -23.93 -22.17
CA GLY A 279 0.35 -22.50 -21.98
C GLY A 279 -0.55 -22.24 -20.77
N ARG A 280 -0.23 -22.84 -19.61
CA ARG A 280 -1.02 -22.71 -18.37
C ARG A 280 -0.15 -22.76 -17.12
N ILE A 281 -0.75 -22.54 -15.97
CA ILE A 281 -0.12 -22.69 -14.66
C ILE A 281 -0.82 -23.82 -13.92
N VAL A 282 -0.07 -24.68 -13.25
CA VAL A 282 -0.60 -25.85 -12.56
C VAL A 282 -0.17 -25.81 -11.10
N ILE A 283 -1.15 -25.90 -10.19
CA ILE A 283 -0.95 -25.80 -8.75
C ILE A 283 -1.11 -27.19 -8.15
N TYR A 284 -0.03 -27.68 -7.53
CA TYR A 284 0.01 -28.96 -6.84
C TYR A 284 0.10 -28.77 -5.32
N THR A 285 -0.38 -29.75 -4.56
CA THR A 285 0.06 -29.91 -3.17
C THR A 285 1.55 -30.26 -3.17
N LYS A 286 2.27 -29.95 -2.09
CA LYS A 286 3.63 -30.46 -1.89
C LYS A 286 3.75 -31.99 -1.87
N ARG A 287 2.64 -32.75 -1.91
CA ARG A 287 2.66 -34.22 -2.05
C ARG A 287 2.61 -34.68 -3.51
N GLY A 288 2.12 -33.83 -4.42
CA GLY A 288 1.96 -34.11 -5.85
C GLY A 288 0.51 -34.18 -6.34
N ASP A 289 -0.47 -33.95 -5.47
CA ASP A 289 -1.87 -33.95 -5.85
C ASP A 289 -2.21 -32.65 -6.61
N LEU A 290 -2.92 -32.75 -7.73
CA LEU A 290 -3.40 -31.59 -8.47
C LEU A 290 -4.48 -30.84 -7.66
N VAL A 291 -4.28 -29.53 -7.43
CA VAL A 291 -5.25 -28.67 -6.73
C VAL A 291 -6.07 -27.87 -7.73
N SER A 292 -5.41 -27.14 -8.63
CA SER A 292 -6.08 -26.31 -9.64
C SER A 292 -5.18 -26.06 -10.85
N ILE A 293 -5.80 -25.60 -11.94
CA ILE A 293 -5.15 -25.17 -13.17
C ILE A 293 -5.61 -23.75 -13.45
N VAL A 294 -4.65 -22.85 -13.70
CA VAL A 294 -4.85 -21.43 -13.91
C VAL A 294 -4.44 -21.05 -15.33
N GLY A 295 -5.34 -20.35 -16.02
CA GLY A 295 -5.11 -19.81 -17.35
C GLY A 295 -5.08 -20.83 -18.49
N SER A 296 -4.87 -20.32 -19.71
CA SER A 296 -4.86 -21.11 -20.93
C SER A 296 -4.01 -20.48 -22.03
N LYS A 297 -3.70 -21.24 -23.09
CA LYS A 297 -2.89 -20.72 -24.20
C LYS A 297 -3.64 -19.61 -24.95
N GLY A 298 -3.01 -18.45 -25.12
CA GLY A 298 -3.60 -17.28 -25.78
C GLY A 298 -2.89 -15.97 -25.49
N ARG A 299 -3.65 -14.86 -25.57
CA ARG A 299 -3.15 -13.48 -25.42
C ARG A 299 -3.99 -12.57 -24.52
N GLY A 300 -5.24 -12.96 -24.22
CA GLY A 300 -6.09 -12.24 -23.28
C GLY A 300 -5.52 -12.22 -21.85
N ALA A 301 -6.17 -11.51 -20.94
CA ALA A 301 -5.82 -11.52 -19.52
C ALA A 301 -5.97 -12.95 -18.95
N GLY A 302 -4.98 -13.41 -18.17
CA GLY A 302 -4.94 -14.79 -17.67
C GLY A 302 -4.61 -15.84 -18.74
N GLN A 303 -4.26 -15.43 -19.97
CA GLN A 303 -3.78 -16.33 -21.02
C GLN A 303 -2.29 -16.13 -21.29
N PHE A 304 -1.63 -17.15 -21.85
CA PHE A 304 -0.19 -17.18 -22.02
C PHE A 304 0.24 -17.71 -23.40
N TRP A 305 1.37 -17.24 -23.93
CA TRP A 305 1.89 -17.74 -25.21
C TRP A 305 3.27 -18.41 -25.09
N ASP A 306 4.14 -17.90 -24.23
CA ASP A 306 5.43 -18.54 -23.89
C ASP A 306 5.78 -18.17 -22.44
N LEU A 307 5.18 -18.92 -21.49
CA LEU A 307 5.54 -18.82 -20.07
C LEU A 307 7.02 -19.15 -19.90
N ARG A 308 7.78 -18.26 -19.27
CA ARG A 308 9.18 -18.50 -18.91
C ARG A 308 9.37 -18.78 -17.44
N ASP A 309 8.72 -18.02 -16.57
CA ASP A 309 8.89 -18.19 -15.13
C ASP A 309 7.62 -17.83 -14.35
N VAL A 310 7.54 -18.36 -13.14
CA VAL A 310 6.47 -18.10 -12.17
C VAL A 310 7.07 -17.90 -10.77
N LYS A 311 6.52 -16.95 -10.01
CA LYS A 311 6.88 -16.65 -8.62
C LYS A 311 5.64 -16.30 -7.79
N LEU A 312 5.68 -16.56 -6.49
CA LEU A 312 4.55 -16.37 -5.56
C LEU A 312 4.73 -15.16 -4.66
N ALA A 313 3.80 -14.22 -4.75
CA ALA A 313 3.72 -13.03 -3.91
C ALA A 313 2.56 -13.14 -2.89
N ASN A 314 2.57 -12.29 -1.87
CA ASN A 314 1.48 -12.13 -0.89
C ASN A 314 0.97 -13.43 -0.23
N VAL A 315 1.84 -14.45 -0.09
CA VAL A 315 1.47 -15.75 0.49
C VAL A 315 0.93 -15.60 1.92
N ARG A 316 -0.33 -15.98 2.13
CA ARG A 316 -1.08 -15.85 3.38
C ARG A 316 -1.81 -17.16 3.69
N LYS A 317 -1.82 -17.59 4.95
CA LYS A 317 -2.58 -18.80 5.36
C LYS A 317 -4.08 -18.57 5.18
N ASN A 318 -4.76 -19.55 4.57
CA ASN A 318 -6.22 -19.59 4.49
C ASN A 318 -6.76 -20.49 5.61
N ALA A 319 -7.87 -20.10 6.23
CA ALA A 319 -8.51 -20.87 7.29
C ALA A 319 -9.49 -21.91 6.69
N THR A 320 -8.96 -22.87 5.92
CA THR A 320 -9.75 -23.96 5.35
C THR A 320 -10.16 -24.99 6.42
N PRO A 321 -11.45 -25.35 6.54
CA PRO A 321 -11.87 -26.45 7.41
C PRO A 321 -11.25 -27.78 6.98
N ARG A 322 -10.90 -28.64 7.96
CA ARG A 322 -10.37 -29.99 7.69
C ARG A 322 -11.31 -30.77 6.78
N GLY A 323 -10.83 -31.13 5.58
CA GLY A 323 -11.57 -31.95 4.60
C GLY A 323 -12.12 -31.20 3.39
N ALA A 324 -12.03 -29.87 3.33
CA ALA A 324 -12.40 -29.11 2.14
C ALA A 324 -11.38 -29.31 1.00
N LYS A 325 -11.85 -29.53 -0.24
CA LYS A 325 -11.01 -29.44 -1.44
C LYS A 325 -10.85 -27.97 -1.82
N GLY A 326 -9.70 -27.39 -1.51
CA GLY A 326 -9.37 -25.99 -1.80
C GLY A 326 -7.97 -25.63 -1.32
N LEU A 327 -7.54 -24.39 -1.60
CA LEU A 327 -6.21 -23.92 -1.23
C LEU A 327 -6.13 -23.53 0.25
N ASN A 328 -5.16 -24.12 0.96
CA ASN A 328 -4.85 -23.80 2.36
C ASN A 328 -4.04 -22.50 2.53
N GLU A 329 -3.70 -21.82 1.43
CA GLU A 329 -3.01 -20.53 1.38
C GLU A 329 -3.59 -19.72 0.22
N PHE A 330 -3.77 -18.42 0.42
CA PHE A 330 -3.94 -17.46 -0.67
C PHE A 330 -2.56 -16.93 -1.09
N PHE A 331 -2.36 -16.72 -2.39
CA PHE A 331 -1.15 -16.11 -2.93
C PHE A 331 -1.46 -15.48 -4.30
N ASP A 332 -0.71 -14.43 -4.63
CA ASP A 332 -0.72 -13.86 -5.98
C ASP A 332 0.38 -14.56 -6.80
N ILE A 333 0.07 -14.89 -8.04
CA ILE A 333 0.93 -15.61 -8.99
C ILE A 333 1.49 -14.60 -9.99
N VAL A 334 2.79 -14.34 -9.91
CA VAL A 334 3.52 -13.43 -10.82
C VAL A 334 4.14 -14.26 -11.94
N VAL A 335 3.90 -13.87 -13.20
CA VAL A 335 4.13 -14.71 -14.37
C VAL A 335 4.87 -13.96 -15.47
N ALA A 336 6.04 -14.46 -15.87
CA ALA A 336 6.77 -13.98 -17.04
C ALA A 336 6.24 -14.65 -18.31
N ASP A 337 5.55 -13.90 -19.17
CA ASP A 337 4.98 -14.37 -20.44
C ASP A 337 5.70 -13.69 -21.61
N LEU A 338 6.85 -14.27 -21.99
CA LEU A 338 7.74 -13.74 -23.03
C LEU A 338 7.03 -13.63 -24.39
N GLY A 339 6.13 -14.57 -24.68
CA GLY A 339 5.43 -14.65 -25.97
C GLY A 339 4.42 -13.52 -26.20
N ASN A 340 3.98 -12.90 -25.10
CA ASN A 340 3.14 -11.69 -25.08
C ASN A 340 3.88 -10.46 -24.53
N TYR A 341 5.20 -10.53 -24.35
CA TYR A 341 6.10 -9.42 -23.98
C TYR A 341 5.69 -8.66 -22.70
N ARG A 342 5.18 -9.41 -21.70
CA ARG A 342 4.55 -8.86 -20.49
C ARG A 342 4.79 -9.71 -19.25
N VAL A 343 4.64 -9.09 -18.08
CA VAL A 343 4.45 -9.81 -16.82
C VAL A 343 2.98 -9.69 -16.42
N GLN A 344 2.38 -10.81 -16.01
CA GLN A 344 1.01 -10.85 -15.48
C GLN A 344 1.03 -11.20 -13.99
N VAL A 345 0.13 -10.61 -13.24
CA VAL A 345 -0.15 -10.93 -11.84
C VAL A 345 -1.56 -11.45 -11.77
N LEU A 346 -1.71 -12.71 -11.41
CA LEU A 346 -2.99 -13.40 -11.28
C LEU A 346 -3.25 -13.76 -9.83
N ARG A 347 -4.51 -13.95 -9.43
CA ARG A 347 -4.84 -14.63 -8.18
C ARG A 347 -4.70 -16.14 -8.33
N ASP A 348 -4.85 -16.83 -7.22
CA ASP A 348 -4.91 -18.28 -7.11
C ASP A 348 -6.09 -18.94 -7.87
N ASP A 349 -7.17 -18.19 -8.12
CA ASP A 349 -8.28 -18.58 -9.01
C ASP A 349 -8.01 -18.30 -10.51
N GLY A 350 -6.90 -17.65 -10.84
CA GLY A 350 -6.52 -17.26 -12.20
C GLY A 350 -7.13 -15.95 -12.72
N SER A 351 -7.89 -15.22 -11.89
CA SER A 351 -8.33 -13.86 -12.23
C SER A 351 -7.12 -12.92 -12.34
N SER A 352 -7.08 -12.13 -13.41
CA SER A 352 -6.01 -11.17 -13.64
C SER A 352 -6.17 -9.97 -12.72
N VAL A 353 -5.13 -9.69 -11.92
CA VAL A 353 -5.06 -8.51 -11.04
C VAL A 353 -4.40 -7.35 -11.77
N TYR A 354 -3.19 -7.58 -12.29
CA TYR A 354 -2.40 -6.58 -13.00
C TYR A 354 -1.66 -7.19 -14.18
N VAL A 355 -1.36 -6.35 -15.17
CA VAL A 355 -0.42 -6.64 -16.26
C VAL A 355 0.55 -5.48 -16.31
N PHE A 356 1.85 -5.74 -16.31
CA PHE A 356 2.85 -4.69 -16.47
C PHE A 356 3.82 -4.98 -17.63
N ALA A 357 4.11 -3.90 -18.36
CA ALA A 357 4.99 -3.79 -19.51
C ALA A 357 5.59 -2.37 -19.49
N HIS A 358 6.56 -2.08 -20.35
CA HIS A 358 7.07 -0.71 -20.55
C HIS A 358 5.99 0.27 -21.06
N HIS A 359 4.88 -0.23 -21.62
CA HIS A 359 3.71 0.58 -22.02
C HIS A 359 2.62 0.60 -20.93
N ALA A 360 1.95 1.75 -20.81
CA ALA A 360 0.91 2.00 -19.81
C ALA A 360 -0.40 1.24 -20.02
N ASP A 361 -0.65 0.68 -21.22
CA ASP A 361 -1.89 -0.03 -21.54
C ASP A 361 -1.67 -1.23 -22.49
N LEU A 362 -2.64 -2.16 -22.47
CA LEU A 362 -2.60 -3.41 -23.23
C LEU A 362 -2.73 -3.20 -24.75
N ALA A 363 -3.48 -2.21 -25.21
CA ALA A 363 -3.70 -1.95 -26.63
C ALA A 363 -2.44 -1.37 -27.30
N SER A 364 -1.68 -0.55 -26.57
CA SER A 364 -0.38 -0.03 -26.95
C SER A 364 0.68 -1.14 -27.01
N LEU A 365 0.67 -2.08 -26.05
CA LEU A 365 1.48 -3.29 -26.12
C LEU A 365 1.12 -4.14 -27.35
N GLU A 366 -0.16 -4.43 -27.59
CA GLU A 366 -0.60 -5.24 -28.72
C GLU A 366 -0.18 -4.64 -30.08
N ARG A 367 -0.20 -3.30 -30.22
CA ARG A 367 0.33 -2.60 -31.41
C ARG A 367 1.82 -2.85 -31.61
N HIS A 368 2.66 -2.62 -30.61
CA HIS A 368 4.11 -2.84 -30.71
C HIS A 368 4.43 -4.32 -30.97
N VAL A 369 3.74 -5.25 -30.31
CA VAL A 369 3.86 -6.70 -30.57
C VAL A 369 3.47 -7.05 -32.02
N GLY A 370 2.50 -6.35 -32.61
CA GLY A 370 2.17 -6.45 -34.04
C GLY A 370 3.31 -5.96 -34.94
N ILE A 371 3.88 -4.79 -34.64
CA ILE A 371 5.00 -4.19 -35.39
C ILE A 371 6.24 -5.09 -35.33
N ILE A 372 6.65 -5.53 -34.14
CA ILE A 372 7.77 -6.45 -33.92
C ILE A 372 7.61 -7.73 -34.76
N LYS A 373 6.39 -8.29 -34.83
CA LYS A 373 6.10 -9.49 -35.64
C LYS A 373 6.19 -9.20 -37.15
N GLY A 374 5.68 -8.06 -37.61
CA GLY A 374 5.83 -7.62 -39.00
C GLY A 374 7.30 -7.44 -39.40
N LEU A 375 8.08 -6.73 -38.59
CA LEU A 375 9.51 -6.52 -38.79
C LEU A 375 10.30 -7.84 -38.77
N THR A 376 9.98 -8.76 -37.84
CA THR A 376 10.64 -10.07 -37.74
C THR A 376 10.37 -10.93 -38.99
N SER A 377 9.13 -10.94 -39.50
CA SER A 377 8.77 -11.65 -40.73
C SER A 377 9.50 -11.09 -41.95
N SER A 378 9.52 -9.77 -42.11
CA SER A 378 10.26 -9.08 -43.18
C SER A 378 11.76 -9.34 -43.10
N LEU A 379 12.34 -9.39 -41.89
CA LEU A 379 13.76 -9.69 -41.67
C LEU A 379 14.08 -11.14 -42.06
N LEU A 380 13.26 -12.10 -41.64
CA LEU A 380 13.41 -13.50 -42.04
C LEU A 380 13.35 -13.66 -43.57
N GLU A 381 12.42 -12.98 -44.23
CA GLU A 381 12.29 -13.01 -45.69
C GLU A 381 13.51 -12.38 -46.41
N GLN A 382 14.05 -11.26 -45.92
CA GLN A 382 15.27 -10.68 -46.52
C GLN A 382 16.50 -11.57 -46.28
N LEU A 383 16.59 -12.28 -45.16
CA LEU A 383 17.69 -13.19 -44.87
C LEU A 383 17.60 -14.49 -45.68
N ASP A 384 16.41 -15.02 -45.91
CA ASP A 384 16.12 -16.11 -46.85
C ASP A 384 16.59 -15.74 -48.27
N ARG A 385 16.10 -14.60 -48.79
CA ARG A 385 16.52 -14.04 -50.10
C ARG A 385 18.02 -13.78 -50.23
N ALA A 386 18.74 -13.63 -49.12
CA ALA A 386 20.19 -13.44 -49.08
C ALA A 386 20.99 -14.75 -48.89
N GLY A 387 20.32 -15.91 -48.70
CA GLY A 387 20.96 -17.19 -48.38
C GLY A 387 21.50 -17.27 -46.94
N LEU A 388 21.07 -16.38 -46.06
CA LEU A 388 21.60 -16.16 -44.71
C LEU A 388 20.74 -16.79 -43.61
N HIS A 389 20.10 -17.93 -43.88
CA HIS A 389 19.26 -18.63 -42.90
C HIS A 389 19.98 -18.89 -41.57
N HIS A 390 21.29 -19.17 -41.62
CA HIS A 390 22.12 -19.41 -40.44
C HIS A 390 22.42 -18.13 -39.63
N PHE A 391 22.31 -16.93 -40.22
CA PHE A 391 22.61 -15.67 -39.54
C PHE A 391 21.71 -15.45 -38.32
N MET A 392 20.40 -15.73 -38.42
CA MET A 392 19.47 -15.60 -37.27
C MET A 392 19.87 -16.48 -36.08
N ALA A 393 20.43 -17.67 -36.32
CA ALA A 393 20.89 -18.55 -35.26
C ALA A 393 22.12 -17.99 -34.52
N SER A 394 22.93 -17.15 -35.18
CA SER A 394 24.03 -16.38 -34.57
C SER A 394 23.50 -15.15 -33.83
N VAL A 395 22.56 -14.40 -34.43
CA VAL A 395 21.91 -13.23 -33.78
C VAL A 395 21.25 -13.60 -32.46
N ALA A 396 20.52 -14.73 -32.42
CA ALA A 396 19.84 -15.23 -31.24
C ALA A 396 20.78 -15.61 -30.07
N LYS A 397 22.09 -15.78 -30.33
CA LYS A 397 23.10 -16.07 -29.30
C LYS A 397 23.80 -14.81 -28.79
N CYS A 398 24.09 -13.85 -29.68
CA CYS A 398 25.00 -12.74 -29.41
C CYS A 398 24.29 -11.40 -29.13
N GLY A 399 23.00 -11.28 -29.41
CA GLY A 399 22.20 -10.06 -29.18
C GLY A 399 22.27 -9.06 -30.35
N PRO A 400 21.39 -8.02 -30.34
CA PRO A 400 21.15 -7.16 -31.49
C PRO A 400 22.32 -6.21 -31.83
N ALA A 401 23.05 -5.70 -30.83
CA ALA A 401 24.21 -4.85 -31.07
C ALA A 401 25.37 -5.62 -31.75
N GLU A 402 25.60 -6.85 -31.29
CA GLU A 402 26.62 -7.73 -31.86
C GLU A 402 26.21 -8.25 -33.25
N ALA A 403 24.92 -8.49 -33.48
CA ALA A 403 24.37 -8.80 -34.81
C ALA A 403 24.72 -7.74 -35.86
N VAL A 404 24.59 -6.45 -35.51
CA VAL A 404 25.00 -5.34 -36.37
C VAL A 404 26.52 -5.33 -36.59
N ARG A 405 27.32 -5.69 -35.57
CA ARG A 405 28.79 -5.77 -35.68
C ARG A 405 29.28 -6.92 -36.56
N ILE A 406 28.60 -8.06 -36.57
CA ILE A 406 28.99 -9.23 -37.37
C ILE A 406 28.36 -9.26 -38.76
N LEU A 407 27.28 -8.51 -39.03
CA LEU A 407 26.62 -8.44 -40.35
C LEU A 407 27.60 -8.18 -41.53
N PRO A 408 28.63 -7.31 -41.41
CA PRO A 408 29.63 -7.10 -42.48
C PRO A 408 30.47 -8.34 -42.85
N GLN A 409 30.50 -9.37 -41.99
CA GLN A 409 31.20 -10.64 -42.25
C GLN A 409 30.43 -11.54 -43.23
N TYR A 410 29.12 -11.30 -43.37
CA TYR A 410 28.21 -12.10 -44.20
C TYR A 410 27.71 -11.34 -45.44
N LEU A 411 27.60 -10.01 -45.35
CA LEU A 411 27.20 -9.14 -46.46
C LEU A 411 28.16 -7.95 -46.56
N HIS A 412 28.68 -7.71 -47.76
CA HIS A 412 29.51 -6.53 -48.02
C HIS A 412 28.69 -5.24 -47.78
N PRO A 413 29.24 -4.19 -47.11
CA PRO A 413 28.49 -2.99 -46.76
C PRO A 413 27.83 -2.23 -47.93
N SER A 414 28.33 -2.39 -49.16
CA SER A 414 27.73 -1.79 -50.36
C SER A 414 26.57 -2.59 -50.98
N ALA A 415 26.25 -3.77 -50.45
CA ALA A 415 25.16 -4.59 -50.97
C ALA A 415 23.80 -4.04 -50.51
N ARG A 416 22.82 -3.90 -51.41
CA ARG A 416 21.44 -3.52 -51.06
C ARG A 416 20.79 -4.46 -50.02
N ALA A 417 21.25 -5.71 -49.93
CA ALA A 417 20.84 -6.65 -48.89
C ALA A 417 21.36 -6.23 -47.50
N PHE A 418 22.59 -5.73 -47.40
CA PHE A 418 23.18 -5.25 -46.15
C PHE A 418 22.36 -4.11 -45.57
N GLU A 419 22.08 -3.09 -46.39
CA GLU A 419 21.31 -1.90 -46.01
C GLU A 419 19.90 -2.26 -45.51
N ARG A 420 19.19 -3.16 -46.21
CA ARG A 420 17.85 -3.63 -45.81
C ARG A 420 17.86 -4.43 -44.52
N VAL A 421 18.79 -5.37 -44.38
CA VAL A 421 18.91 -6.20 -43.17
C VAL A 421 19.29 -5.33 -41.97
N LEU A 422 20.21 -4.38 -42.15
CA LEU A 422 20.62 -3.43 -41.12
C LEU A 422 19.45 -2.55 -40.66
N ALA A 423 18.70 -1.95 -41.59
CA ALA A 423 17.53 -1.13 -41.27
C ALA A 423 16.45 -1.92 -40.53
N LEU A 424 16.17 -3.16 -40.93
CA LEU A 424 15.22 -4.03 -40.23
C LEU A 424 15.71 -4.44 -38.83
N LEU A 425 17.00 -4.73 -38.66
CA LEU A 425 17.60 -5.01 -37.35
C LEU A 425 17.52 -3.79 -36.41
N GLN A 426 17.80 -2.59 -36.93
CA GLN A 426 17.71 -1.34 -36.17
C GLN A 426 16.26 -1.04 -35.75
N ALA A 427 15.30 -1.13 -36.68
CA ALA A 427 13.88 -0.95 -36.37
C ALA A 427 13.40 -1.98 -35.32
N LEU A 428 13.77 -3.26 -35.49
CA LEU A 428 13.40 -4.31 -34.54
C LEU A 428 14.02 -4.09 -33.15
N ALA A 429 15.24 -3.57 -33.06
CA ALA A 429 15.88 -3.23 -31.79
C ALA A 429 15.21 -2.04 -31.09
N THR A 430 14.78 -1.01 -31.83
CA THR A 430 14.02 0.13 -31.30
C THR A 430 12.68 -0.31 -30.74
N GLU A 431 11.91 -1.10 -31.49
CA GLU A 431 10.61 -1.62 -31.05
C GLU A 431 10.73 -2.60 -29.88
N LYS A 432 11.76 -3.46 -29.86
CA LYS A 432 12.01 -4.36 -28.72
C LYS A 432 12.32 -3.63 -27.42
N ARG A 433 13.00 -2.47 -27.46
CA ARG A 433 13.24 -1.63 -26.27
C ARG A 433 11.97 -1.04 -25.66
N ALA A 434 10.86 -1.00 -26.39
CA ALA A 434 9.59 -0.48 -25.91
C ALA A 434 8.75 -1.51 -25.14
N VAL A 435 9.16 -2.78 -25.12
CA VAL A 435 8.44 -3.89 -24.46
C VAL A 435 9.39 -4.71 -23.59
N HIS A 436 8.87 -5.46 -22.61
CA HIS A 436 9.73 -6.38 -21.87
C HIS A 436 9.95 -7.69 -22.61
N LEU A 437 11.13 -8.25 -22.43
CA LEU A 437 11.48 -9.61 -22.82
C LEU A 437 11.73 -10.43 -21.55
N PRO A 438 10.66 -10.72 -20.78
CA PRO A 438 10.77 -11.26 -19.43
C PRO A 438 11.31 -12.70 -19.47
N SER A 439 12.58 -12.85 -19.08
CA SER A 439 13.29 -14.13 -19.14
C SER A 439 13.22 -14.93 -17.84
N ALA A 440 13.28 -14.23 -16.71
CA ALA A 440 13.23 -14.77 -15.35
C ALA A 440 12.68 -13.74 -14.38
N LEU A 441 12.12 -14.22 -13.26
CA LEU A 441 11.61 -13.41 -12.16
C LEU A 441 12.20 -13.90 -10.84
N ASP A 442 12.40 -12.99 -9.89
CA ASP A 442 12.49 -13.37 -8.48
C ASP A 442 11.80 -12.33 -7.59
N ILE A 443 11.45 -12.72 -6.36
CA ILE A 443 10.73 -11.85 -5.43
C ILE A 443 11.59 -11.61 -4.18
N GLY A 444 11.91 -10.34 -3.95
CA GLY A 444 12.56 -9.90 -2.73
C GLY A 444 11.62 -10.06 -1.55
N ARG A 445 11.85 -11.10 -0.74
CA ARG A 445 11.12 -11.39 0.52
C ARG A 445 11.49 -10.42 1.66
N ASN A 446 11.75 -9.16 1.30
CA ASN A 446 12.00 -8.02 2.18
C ASN A 446 10.64 -7.39 2.58
N LEU A 447 10.63 -6.32 3.41
CA LEU A 447 9.39 -5.63 3.82
C LEU A 447 8.53 -5.09 2.65
N HIS A 448 9.05 -5.09 1.42
CA HIS A 448 8.49 -4.40 0.26
C HIS A 448 7.95 -5.33 -0.84
N ASN A 449 8.13 -6.66 -0.75
CA ASN A 449 7.69 -7.63 -1.77
C ASN A 449 8.11 -7.28 -3.21
N ASP A 450 9.30 -6.71 -3.41
CA ASP A 450 9.73 -6.22 -4.72
C ASP A 450 9.90 -7.39 -5.72
N VAL A 451 9.26 -7.28 -6.88
CA VAL A 451 9.39 -8.20 -8.01
C VAL A 451 10.55 -7.74 -8.87
N VAL A 452 11.59 -8.56 -8.97
CA VAL A 452 12.77 -8.30 -9.81
C VAL A 452 12.63 -9.06 -11.12
N LEU A 453 12.74 -8.33 -12.23
CA LEU A 453 12.56 -8.81 -13.59
C LEU A 453 13.88 -8.74 -14.37
N CYS A 454 14.29 -9.86 -14.98
CA CYS A 454 15.30 -9.86 -16.03
C CYS A 454 14.66 -9.61 -17.40
N ASP A 455 15.02 -8.48 -18.01
CA ASP A 455 14.65 -8.13 -19.37
C ASP A 455 15.84 -8.41 -20.30
N ARG A 456 15.81 -9.58 -20.96
CA ARG A 456 17.02 -10.22 -21.51
C ARG A 456 17.63 -9.49 -22.70
N ASP A 457 16.91 -9.34 -23.82
CA ASP A 457 17.53 -8.75 -25.01
C ASP A 457 17.69 -7.23 -24.87
N ASN A 458 16.94 -6.60 -23.96
CA ASN A 458 17.13 -5.20 -23.58
C ASN A 458 18.34 -5.01 -22.64
N SER A 459 18.92 -6.11 -22.13
CA SER A 459 20.06 -6.12 -21.19
C SER A 459 19.78 -5.31 -19.92
N ARG A 460 18.61 -5.52 -19.30
CA ARG A 460 18.15 -4.73 -18.15
C ARG A 460 17.70 -5.59 -16.97
N LEU A 461 17.85 -5.02 -15.78
CA LEU A 461 17.12 -5.42 -14.58
C LEU A 461 16.05 -4.36 -14.29
N CYS A 462 14.79 -4.76 -14.16
CA CYS A 462 13.71 -3.88 -13.75
C CYS A 462 13.18 -4.34 -12.38
N VAL A 463 13.04 -3.42 -11.43
CA VAL A 463 12.53 -3.71 -10.10
C VAL A 463 11.14 -3.07 -9.96
N TYR A 464 10.12 -3.90 -9.75
CA TYR A 464 8.75 -3.48 -9.53
C TYR A 464 8.40 -3.59 -8.06
N HIS A 465 7.92 -2.51 -7.47
CA HIS A 465 7.37 -2.58 -6.13
C HIS A 465 5.96 -3.17 -6.16
N PHE A 466 5.72 -4.22 -5.38
CA PHE A 466 4.39 -4.84 -5.24
C PHE A 466 3.56 -4.15 -4.11
N GLY A 467 3.67 -2.81 -4.04
CA GLY A 467 2.75 -1.80 -3.45
C GLY A 467 2.05 -1.04 -4.60
N GLY A 468 1.85 0.32 -4.57
CA GLY A 468 1.91 1.38 -5.67
C GLY A 468 0.86 1.93 -6.77
N PRO A 469 -0.28 2.61 -6.52
CA PRO A 469 -1.60 2.53 -7.26
C PRO A 469 -1.67 2.78 -8.79
N VAL A 470 -2.82 2.42 -9.41
CA VAL A 470 -3.22 2.88 -10.76
C VAL A 470 -3.34 4.41 -10.78
N PHE A 471 -2.74 5.03 -11.79
CA PHE A 471 -2.49 6.47 -11.87
C PHE A 471 -3.07 7.09 -13.17
N GLY A 472 -3.39 8.39 -13.16
CA GLY A 472 -3.61 9.21 -14.36
C GLY A 472 -3.29 10.70 -14.15
N TRP A 473 -2.72 11.37 -15.17
CA TRP A 473 -2.56 12.83 -15.23
C TRP A 473 -3.82 13.44 -15.85
N ALA A 474 -4.22 14.63 -15.38
CA ALA A 474 -5.22 15.45 -16.06
C ALA A 474 -4.48 16.44 -16.97
N ASP A 475 -4.30 16.13 -18.26
CA ASP A 475 -3.56 16.98 -19.18
C ASP A 475 -4.21 18.37 -19.31
N LEU A 476 -3.54 19.39 -18.75
CA LEU A 476 -3.98 20.79 -18.75
C LEU A 476 -3.76 21.51 -20.10
N GLY A 477 -3.34 20.78 -21.13
CA GLY A 477 -2.99 21.25 -22.48
C GLY A 477 -4.15 21.74 -23.36
N ALA A 478 -4.86 22.79 -22.93
CA ALA A 478 -5.59 23.71 -23.83
C ALA A 478 -6.05 25.01 -23.14
N THR A 479 -6.33 24.97 -21.83
CA THR A 479 -6.99 26.07 -21.10
C THR A 479 -6.04 26.84 -20.18
N GLY A 480 -5.17 27.68 -20.76
CA GLY A 480 -4.39 28.67 -19.99
C GLY A 480 -3.47 28.07 -18.92
N ALA A 481 -2.66 27.09 -19.32
CA ALA A 481 -1.74 26.25 -18.53
C ALA A 481 -1.28 26.82 -17.18
N VAL A 482 -1.66 26.18 -16.07
CA VAL A 482 -1.33 26.54 -14.68
C VAL A 482 0.17 26.83 -14.52
N LYS A 483 0.54 27.90 -13.79
CA LYS A 483 1.93 28.40 -13.73
C LYS A 483 2.63 28.08 -12.43
N GLN A 484 1.94 28.04 -11.29
CA GLN A 484 2.54 27.58 -10.03
C GLN A 484 1.47 27.03 -9.11
N LEU A 485 1.44 25.71 -8.98
CA LEU A 485 0.60 25.03 -8.00
C LEU A 485 1.08 25.30 -6.58
N ALA A 486 0.14 25.52 -5.67
CA ALA A 486 0.40 25.65 -4.24
C ALA A 486 -0.52 24.72 -3.44
N GLY A 487 -1.80 25.07 -3.29
CA GLY A 487 -2.80 24.29 -2.54
C GLY A 487 -3.89 23.66 -3.40
N ALA A 488 -4.60 22.69 -2.84
CA ALA A 488 -5.75 22.04 -3.49
C ALA A 488 -6.75 21.50 -2.46
N THR A 489 -8.05 21.64 -2.73
CA THR A 489 -9.13 21.07 -1.91
C THR A 489 -10.25 20.50 -2.78
N VAL A 490 -11.03 19.56 -2.24
CA VAL A 490 -12.14 18.91 -2.94
C VAL A 490 -13.44 19.22 -2.24
N ASP A 491 -14.45 19.56 -3.03
CA ASP A 491 -15.80 19.79 -2.56
C ASP A 491 -16.81 18.98 -3.38
N ARG A 492 -17.39 17.95 -2.75
CA ARG A 492 -18.23 16.91 -3.38
C ARG A 492 -17.51 16.15 -4.51
N SER A 493 -17.49 16.74 -5.70
CA SER A 493 -16.90 16.18 -6.94
C SER A 493 -16.20 17.26 -7.77
N VAL A 494 -15.96 18.42 -7.18
CA VAL A 494 -15.28 19.58 -7.78
C VAL A 494 -13.97 19.80 -7.03
N THR A 495 -12.87 19.86 -7.75
CA THR A 495 -11.53 20.11 -7.18
C THR A 495 -11.15 21.56 -7.42
N TYR A 496 -10.73 22.26 -6.36
CA TYR A 496 -10.28 23.64 -6.39
C TYR A 496 -8.77 23.64 -6.21
N VAL A 497 -8.05 24.29 -7.12
CA VAL A 497 -6.60 24.21 -7.19
C VAL A 497 -6.00 25.60 -7.34
N VAL A 498 -5.02 25.94 -6.51
CA VAL A 498 -4.44 27.28 -6.45
C VAL A 498 -3.34 27.44 -7.50
N ASP A 499 -3.53 28.36 -8.46
CA ASP A 499 -2.51 28.81 -9.42
C ASP A 499 -1.88 30.11 -8.86
N ALA A 500 -1.00 29.95 -7.88
CA ALA A 500 -0.34 31.04 -7.16
C ALA A 500 0.37 32.00 -8.12
N GLY A 501 0.99 31.45 -9.18
CA GLY A 501 1.74 32.19 -10.21
C GLY A 501 0.87 32.99 -11.19
N ARG A 502 -0.46 32.87 -11.09
CA ARG A 502 -1.46 33.76 -11.71
C ARG A 502 -2.46 34.30 -10.70
N HIS A 503 -2.14 34.31 -9.41
CA HIS A 503 -2.95 34.96 -8.38
C HIS A 503 -4.44 34.56 -8.45
N ARG A 504 -4.75 33.26 -8.66
CA ARG A 504 -6.12 32.76 -8.88
C ARG A 504 -6.31 31.31 -8.42
N ILE A 505 -7.56 30.84 -8.47
CA ILE A 505 -7.92 29.43 -8.24
C ILE A 505 -8.57 28.88 -9.50
N ALA A 506 -8.17 27.70 -9.94
CA ALA A 506 -8.81 26.92 -10.99
C ALA A 506 -9.84 25.95 -10.39
N VAL A 507 -10.97 25.80 -11.06
CA VAL A 507 -12.10 24.94 -10.65
C VAL A 507 -12.18 23.78 -11.63
N PHE A 508 -12.14 22.54 -11.14
CA PHE A 508 -12.15 21.33 -11.95
C PHE A 508 -13.35 20.44 -11.63
N CYS A 509 -14.15 20.12 -12.64
CA CYS A 509 -15.28 19.20 -12.52
C CYS A 509 -14.89 17.82 -13.06
N LYS A 510 -15.21 16.77 -12.30
CA LYS A 510 -14.97 15.38 -12.68
C LYS A 510 -15.89 14.95 -13.83
N SER A 511 -15.33 14.40 -14.91
CA SER A 511 -16.06 13.88 -16.07
C SER A 511 -15.51 12.52 -16.47
N GLY A 512 -16.30 11.47 -16.25
CA GLY A 512 -15.85 10.09 -16.48
C GLY A 512 -14.63 9.73 -15.62
N SER A 513 -13.54 9.35 -16.27
CA SER A 513 -12.24 9.04 -15.65
C SER A 513 -11.27 10.22 -15.56
N GLY A 514 -11.67 11.43 -15.97
CA GLY A 514 -10.82 12.62 -16.02
C GLY A 514 -11.42 13.84 -15.29
N TYR A 515 -10.68 14.95 -15.33
CA TYR A 515 -11.06 16.24 -14.76
C TYR A 515 -11.02 17.31 -15.85
N ASN A 516 -12.10 18.08 -15.99
CA ASN A 516 -12.19 19.21 -16.91
C ASN A 516 -12.13 20.52 -16.14
N CYS A 517 -11.39 21.52 -16.62
CA CYS A 517 -11.43 22.87 -16.05
C CYS A 517 -12.79 23.53 -16.38
N ASP A 518 -13.52 23.90 -15.34
CA ASP A 518 -14.87 24.49 -15.38
C ASP A 518 -14.86 26.01 -15.09
N GLY A 519 -13.68 26.60 -14.92
CA GLY A 519 -13.47 28.03 -14.79
C GLY A 519 -12.51 28.41 -13.65
N PHE A 520 -12.56 29.67 -13.25
CA PHE A 520 -11.65 30.25 -12.27
C PHE A 520 -12.39 31.05 -11.19
N ILE A 521 -11.76 31.20 -10.02
CA ILE A 521 -12.18 32.09 -8.91
C ILE A 521 -11.05 33.10 -8.67
N GLY A 522 -11.46 34.36 -8.50
CA GLY A 522 -10.59 35.54 -8.39
C GLY A 522 -11.05 36.65 -9.33
N ALA A 523 -10.99 37.90 -8.89
CA ALA A 523 -11.26 39.08 -9.70
C ALA A 523 -9.97 39.62 -10.33
N SER A 524 -10.08 40.22 -11.50
CA SER A 524 -9.00 41.01 -12.12
C SER A 524 -9.54 42.36 -12.56
N SER A 525 -8.79 43.44 -12.28
CA SER A 525 -9.11 44.81 -12.71
C SER A 525 -8.95 45.01 -14.23
N TYR A 526 -8.50 43.98 -14.97
CA TYR A 526 -8.13 44.01 -16.40
C TYR A 526 -8.93 43.05 -17.30
N GLY A 527 -10.09 42.55 -16.85
CA GLY A 527 -11.17 42.13 -17.75
C GLY A 527 -11.10 40.73 -18.37
N SER A 528 -10.11 39.89 -18.03
CA SER A 528 -10.17 38.44 -18.34
C SER A 528 -9.76 37.57 -17.15
N LEU A 529 -10.51 36.48 -16.92
CA LEU A 529 -10.22 35.46 -15.90
C LEU A 529 -9.04 34.54 -16.28
N GLN A 530 -8.52 34.69 -17.51
CA GLN A 530 -7.46 33.86 -18.05
C GLN A 530 -6.06 34.35 -17.64
N GLU A 531 -5.93 35.64 -17.31
CA GLU A 531 -4.69 36.32 -16.89
C GLU A 531 -4.93 37.28 -15.71
N CYS A 532 -5.10 36.73 -14.50
CA CYS A 532 -5.22 37.53 -13.28
C CYS A 532 -3.86 38.09 -12.84
N ALA A 533 -3.81 39.40 -12.60
CA ALA A 533 -2.68 40.11 -12.00
C ALA A 533 -2.79 40.14 -10.46
N PRO A 534 -1.70 40.36 -9.70
CA PRO A 534 -1.78 40.56 -8.26
C PRO A 534 -2.63 41.80 -7.95
N GLY A 535 -3.65 41.65 -7.13
CA GLY A 535 -4.49 42.75 -6.68
C GLY A 535 -4.76 42.73 -5.18
N ALA A 536 -5.25 43.84 -4.66
CA ALA A 536 -5.48 44.07 -3.22
C ALA A 536 -6.95 44.42 -2.91
N GLY A 537 -7.76 44.65 -3.94
CA GLY A 537 -9.19 44.90 -3.80
C GLY A 537 -9.98 43.68 -3.30
N PRO A 538 -11.28 43.85 -2.99
CA PRO A 538 -12.16 42.75 -2.62
C PRO A 538 -12.27 41.72 -3.76
N GLY A 539 -11.92 40.46 -3.49
CA GLY A 539 -11.94 39.38 -4.47
C GLY A 539 -10.73 39.30 -5.41
N GLU A 540 -9.85 40.31 -5.41
CA GLU A 540 -8.54 40.23 -6.05
C GLU A 540 -7.57 39.49 -5.13
N LEU A 541 -6.85 38.51 -5.65
CA LEU A 541 -5.89 37.69 -4.90
C LEU A 541 -4.44 38.11 -5.22
N ASN A 542 -3.51 37.74 -4.34
CA ASN A 542 -2.09 38.02 -4.49
C ASN A 542 -1.24 36.88 -3.90
N CYS A 543 -0.68 36.04 -4.78
CA CYS A 543 0.09 34.86 -4.42
C CYS A 543 -0.66 33.96 -3.41
N PRO A 544 -1.90 33.54 -3.71
CA PRO A 544 -2.62 32.64 -2.84
C PRO A 544 -1.86 31.31 -2.71
N THR A 545 -1.88 30.68 -1.54
CA THR A 545 -1.09 29.44 -1.31
C THR A 545 -1.93 28.23 -0.95
N ASP A 546 -3.09 28.40 -0.32
CA ASP A 546 -3.97 27.29 0.06
C ASP A 546 -5.46 27.65 0.04
N VAL A 547 -6.30 26.61 0.03
CA VAL A 547 -7.76 26.69 0.00
C VAL A 547 -8.42 25.68 0.92
N ALA A 548 -9.47 26.11 1.61
CA ALA A 548 -10.28 25.24 2.47
C ALA A 548 -11.78 25.54 2.29
N VAL A 549 -12.64 24.57 2.57
CA VAL A 549 -14.10 24.71 2.39
C VAL A 549 -14.80 24.83 3.74
N PHE A 550 -15.64 25.84 3.89
CA PHE A 550 -16.59 25.98 5.00
C PHE A 550 -18.02 25.78 4.48
N ALA A 551 -18.69 24.72 4.92
CA ALA A 551 -20.04 24.36 4.48
C ALA A 551 -20.98 24.12 5.69
N PRO A 552 -21.42 25.17 6.39
CA PRO A 552 -22.31 25.06 7.55
C PRO A 552 -23.68 24.47 7.21
N THR A 553 -24.11 24.59 5.94
CA THR A 553 -25.30 23.91 5.42
C THR A 553 -25.02 23.36 4.01
N PRO A 554 -25.84 22.44 3.49
CA PRO A 554 -25.73 21.99 2.10
C PRO A 554 -25.95 23.09 1.04
N ALA A 555 -26.50 24.25 1.43
CA ALA A 555 -26.85 25.38 0.57
C ALA A 555 -25.88 26.57 0.71
N THR A 556 -25.32 26.81 1.90
CA THR A 556 -24.37 27.90 2.17
C THR A 556 -22.96 27.34 2.29
N ARG A 557 -22.09 27.66 1.32
CA ARG A 557 -20.79 27.00 1.18
C ARG A 557 -19.76 28.01 0.66
N TRP A 558 -18.70 28.23 1.41
CA TRP A 558 -17.66 29.21 1.11
C TRP A 558 -16.31 28.53 0.90
N LEU A 559 -15.56 29.02 -0.09
CA LEU A 559 -14.16 28.72 -0.30
C LEU A 559 -13.33 29.78 0.42
N LEU A 560 -12.53 29.35 1.39
CA LEU A 560 -11.52 30.17 2.04
C LEU A 560 -10.23 30.06 1.25
N VAL A 561 -9.52 31.17 1.14
CA VAL A 561 -8.29 31.31 0.37
C VAL A 561 -7.27 32.06 1.21
N SER A 562 -6.10 31.48 1.44
CA SER A 562 -5.00 32.21 2.08
C SER A 562 -4.38 33.15 1.05
N ASP A 563 -4.64 34.44 1.20
CA ASP A 563 -4.21 35.49 0.28
C ASP A 563 -2.86 36.02 0.76
N THR A 564 -1.84 35.18 0.60
CA THR A 564 -0.58 35.20 1.36
C THR A 564 0.17 36.52 1.27
N ALA A 565 0.30 37.12 0.07
CA ALA A 565 1.02 38.39 -0.09
C ALA A 565 0.17 39.63 0.27
N ASN A 566 -1.14 39.46 0.51
CA ASN A 566 -2.01 40.47 1.09
C ASN A 566 -2.24 40.26 2.62
N HIS A 567 -1.60 39.25 3.21
CA HIS A 567 -1.62 38.94 4.65
C HIS A 567 -3.05 38.82 5.23
N ARG A 568 -3.96 38.20 4.46
CA ARG A 568 -5.39 38.03 4.81
C ARG A 568 -5.90 36.66 4.37
N ILE A 569 -7.08 36.27 4.86
CA ILE A 569 -7.83 35.10 4.38
C ILE A 569 -9.11 35.62 3.73
N GLN A 570 -9.30 35.36 2.43
CA GLN A 570 -10.51 35.77 1.70
C GLN A 570 -11.52 34.62 1.62
N MET A 571 -12.81 34.95 1.54
CA MET A 571 -13.90 33.99 1.41
C MET A 571 -14.73 34.29 0.16
N PHE A 572 -14.96 33.27 -0.65
CA PHE A 572 -15.75 33.31 -1.89
C PHE A 572 -16.93 32.35 -1.76
N ASP A 573 -18.08 32.71 -2.33
CA ASP A 573 -19.23 31.82 -2.39
C ASP A 573 -19.02 30.76 -3.49
N LEU A 574 -19.24 29.48 -3.15
CA LEU A 574 -18.98 28.37 -4.07
C LEU A 574 -20.02 28.23 -5.19
N ALA A 575 -21.23 28.78 -5.01
CA ALA A 575 -22.29 28.72 -6.02
C ALA A 575 -22.17 29.88 -7.02
N THR A 576 -21.88 31.10 -6.56
CA THR A 576 -21.75 32.29 -7.43
C THR A 576 -20.32 32.59 -7.88
N ARG A 577 -19.30 31.96 -7.25
CA ARG A 577 -17.86 32.25 -7.43
C ARG A 577 -17.46 33.68 -7.06
N SER A 578 -18.34 34.45 -6.41
CA SER A 578 -18.10 35.85 -6.04
C SER A 578 -17.44 35.97 -4.68
N TYR A 579 -16.63 37.02 -4.49
CA TYR A 579 -16.14 37.41 -3.17
C TYR A 579 -17.30 37.69 -2.20
N VAL A 580 -17.15 37.26 -0.95
CA VAL A 580 -18.08 37.52 0.15
C VAL A 580 -17.45 38.50 1.13
N GLN A 581 -16.27 38.16 1.68
CA GLN A 581 -15.61 38.89 2.76
C GLN A 581 -14.16 38.41 2.95
N HIS A 582 -13.43 39.02 3.89
CA HIS A 582 -12.13 38.53 4.35
C HIS A 582 -11.98 38.68 5.87
N ILE A 583 -10.97 38.01 6.43
CA ILE A 583 -10.52 38.12 7.82
C ILE A 583 -8.99 38.26 7.89
N GLY A 584 -8.52 38.84 8.99
CA GLY A 584 -7.11 39.09 9.25
C GLY A 584 -6.58 40.36 8.54
N THR A 585 -5.54 40.93 9.12
CA THR A 585 -4.77 42.06 8.59
C THR A 585 -3.30 41.83 8.88
N PHE A 586 -2.41 42.48 8.12
CA PHE A 586 -0.97 42.41 8.36
C PHE A 586 -0.60 42.77 9.81
N GLY A 587 0.24 41.94 10.44
CA GLY A 587 0.90 42.28 11.70
C GLY A 587 1.46 41.08 12.47
N HIS A 588 2.37 41.37 13.39
CA HIS A 588 3.06 40.36 14.23
C HIS A 588 2.43 40.19 15.63
N SER A 589 1.27 40.81 15.87
CA SER A 589 0.55 40.68 17.15
C SER A 589 -0.12 39.30 17.26
N ALA A 590 -0.74 39.01 18.42
CA ALA A 590 -1.50 37.77 18.61
C ALA A 590 -2.65 37.59 17.59
N VAL A 591 -3.19 38.68 17.04
CA VAL A 591 -4.33 38.69 16.10
C VAL A 591 -3.96 39.01 14.65
N GLY A 592 -2.75 39.52 14.39
CA GLY A 592 -2.25 39.81 13.05
C GLY A 592 -1.76 38.56 12.31
N LEU A 593 -1.69 38.68 10.98
CA LEU A 593 -1.16 37.68 10.05
C LEU A 593 0.11 38.20 9.35
N ASP A 594 1.06 37.31 9.04
CA ASP A 594 2.14 37.57 8.08
C ASP A 594 2.45 36.31 7.25
N ALA A 595 2.08 36.37 5.96
CA ALA A 595 2.10 35.24 5.04
C ALA A 595 1.29 34.03 5.56
N PRO A 596 -0.05 34.16 5.70
CA PRO A 596 -0.91 33.02 5.94
C PRO A 596 -0.74 32.00 4.81
N PHE A 597 -0.46 30.74 5.17
CA PHE A 597 -0.14 29.68 4.23
C PHE A 597 -1.25 28.62 4.20
N GLY A 598 -1.08 27.47 4.85
CA GLY A 598 -2.09 26.41 4.90
C GLY A 598 -3.31 26.77 5.76
N LEU A 599 -4.48 26.28 5.35
CA LEU A 599 -5.77 26.50 6.00
C LEU A 599 -6.48 25.18 6.34
N SER A 600 -7.14 25.16 7.48
CA SER A 600 -8.03 24.04 7.86
C SER A 600 -9.27 24.55 8.59
N VAL A 601 -10.42 23.91 8.35
CA VAL A 601 -11.71 24.33 8.89
C VAL A 601 -12.28 23.20 9.74
N LEU A 602 -12.62 23.52 11.00
CA LEU A 602 -13.21 22.61 11.97
C LEU A 602 -14.42 23.29 12.63
N GLY A 603 -15.64 22.89 12.23
CA GLY A 603 -16.85 23.60 12.65
C GLY A 603 -16.88 25.01 12.07
N SER A 604 -17.05 26.04 12.92
CA SER A 604 -16.89 27.46 12.55
C SER A 604 -15.45 27.96 12.64
N VAL A 605 -14.51 27.15 13.14
CA VAL A 605 -13.13 27.58 13.42
C VAL A 605 -12.23 27.35 12.20
N VAL A 606 -11.51 28.39 11.80
CA VAL A 606 -10.48 28.38 10.76
C VAL A 606 -9.12 28.41 11.45
N TYR A 607 -8.36 27.33 11.32
CA TYR A 607 -6.96 27.26 11.70
C TYR A 607 -6.11 27.66 10.49
N CYS A 608 -5.17 28.58 10.70
CA CYS A 608 -4.23 29.05 9.68
C CYS A 608 -2.79 28.87 10.16
N ALA A 609 -1.94 28.28 9.32
CA ALA A 609 -0.50 28.34 9.49
C ALA A 609 -0.02 29.76 9.12
N ASP A 610 0.44 30.52 10.10
CA ASP A 610 0.88 31.89 9.93
C ASP A 610 2.41 31.90 9.82
N GLN A 611 2.90 31.76 8.58
CA GLN A 611 4.22 31.21 8.29
C GLN A 611 5.35 32.05 8.87
N ARG A 612 5.33 33.38 8.65
CA ARG A 612 6.40 34.28 9.09
C ARG A 612 6.26 34.73 10.54
N ASN A 613 5.07 34.58 11.12
CA ASN A 613 4.87 34.75 12.56
C ASN A 613 5.16 33.46 13.36
N HIS A 614 5.53 32.36 12.70
CA HIS A 614 5.92 31.10 13.34
C HIS A 614 4.88 30.53 14.31
N LYS A 615 3.59 30.70 13.98
CA LYS A 615 2.45 30.32 14.83
C LYS A 615 1.33 29.68 14.02
N VAL A 616 0.41 29.01 14.70
CA VAL A 616 -0.92 28.70 14.18
C VAL A 616 -1.92 29.62 14.88
N ILE A 617 -2.84 30.19 14.11
CA ILE A 617 -3.87 31.12 14.60
C ILE A 617 -5.25 30.60 14.24
N ALA A 618 -6.21 30.76 15.16
CA ALA A 618 -7.58 30.29 15.03
C ALA A 618 -8.55 31.47 15.00
N PHE A 619 -9.42 31.52 14.00
CA PHE A 619 -10.50 32.51 13.88
C PHE A 619 -11.86 31.80 13.85
N ASP A 620 -12.89 32.38 14.46
CA ASP A 620 -14.26 32.00 14.13
C ASP A 620 -14.69 32.72 12.85
N ILE A 621 -15.16 31.96 11.86
CA ILE A 621 -15.51 32.49 10.53
C ILE A 621 -16.82 33.28 10.52
N VAL A 622 -17.72 33.05 11.48
CA VAL A 622 -19.05 33.65 11.56
C VAL A 622 -18.96 35.00 12.27
N THR A 623 -18.28 35.06 13.41
CA THR A 623 -18.08 36.30 14.18
C THR A 623 -16.87 37.11 13.70
N LYS A 624 -15.96 36.50 12.92
CA LYS A 624 -14.67 37.06 12.48
C LYS A 624 -13.67 37.37 13.60
N THR A 625 -13.89 36.84 14.80
CA THR A 625 -13.01 37.07 15.94
C THR A 625 -11.86 36.08 15.99
N CYS A 626 -10.65 36.55 16.29
CA CYS A 626 -9.54 35.66 16.66
C CYS A 626 -9.89 34.96 18.00
N LEU A 627 -9.85 33.64 18.01
CA LEU A 627 -10.08 32.80 19.19
C LEU A 627 -8.78 32.57 19.98
N GLY A 628 -7.63 32.67 19.31
CA GLY A 628 -6.31 32.54 19.91
C GLY A 628 -5.25 32.16 18.89
N SER A 629 -4.00 32.10 19.33
CA SER A 629 -2.88 31.58 18.56
C SER A 629 -1.88 30.87 19.46
N PHE A 630 -1.21 29.85 18.93
CA PHE A 630 -0.18 29.08 19.61
C PHE A 630 1.04 28.88 18.72
N GLY A 631 2.21 28.72 19.32
CA GLY A 631 3.49 28.69 18.62
C GLY A 631 4.30 29.98 18.75
N ARG A 632 5.58 29.86 18.43
CA ARG A 632 6.59 30.92 18.30
C ARG A 632 7.78 30.36 17.53
N TYR A 633 8.69 31.21 17.07
CA TYR A 633 9.97 30.77 16.51
C TYR A 633 10.74 29.90 17.51
N GLY A 634 11.14 28.69 17.09
CA GLY A 634 11.95 27.79 17.89
C GLY A 634 11.92 26.33 17.41
N THR A 635 12.43 25.43 18.25
CA THR A 635 12.68 24.02 17.93
C THR A 635 12.10 23.04 18.96
N LYS A 636 11.64 23.51 20.12
CA LYS A 636 11.00 22.66 21.14
C LYS A 636 9.61 22.19 20.69
N PRO A 637 9.00 21.19 21.34
CA PRO A 637 7.61 20.84 21.09
C PRO A 637 6.69 22.06 21.32
N GLY A 638 5.82 22.37 20.35
CA GLY A 638 4.98 23.57 20.37
C GLY A 638 5.66 24.87 19.90
N GLU A 639 6.93 24.83 19.49
CA GLU A 639 7.61 25.92 18.76
C GLU A 639 7.73 25.53 17.27
N PHE A 640 7.73 26.51 16.35
CA PHE A 640 7.73 26.26 14.90
C PHE A 640 8.80 27.08 14.16
N ALA A 641 9.28 26.56 13.04
CA ALA A 641 10.13 27.25 12.07
C ALA A 641 9.43 27.22 10.70
N LEU A 642 8.83 28.33 10.29
CA LEU A 642 8.09 28.49 9.03
C LEU A 642 7.03 27.38 8.81
N PRO A 643 6.01 27.26 9.70
CA PRO A 643 4.95 26.29 9.53
C PRO A 643 4.21 26.56 8.21
N THR A 644 4.04 25.54 7.37
CA THR A 644 3.46 25.68 6.03
C THR A 644 2.01 25.21 5.98
N TYR A 645 1.71 24.03 6.51
CA TYR A 645 0.37 23.44 6.49
C TYR A 645 -0.15 23.12 7.88
N VAL A 646 -1.48 23.13 8.00
CA VAL A 646 -2.22 22.75 9.18
C VAL A 646 -3.40 21.87 8.77
N ALA A 647 -3.71 20.83 9.54
CA ALA A 647 -4.99 20.12 9.46
C ALA A 647 -5.58 19.96 10.87
N ALA A 648 -6.79 20.49 11.08
CA ALA A 648 -7.56 20.32 12.29
C ALA A 648 -8.59 19.22 12.09
N VAL A 649 -8.64 18.26 13.01
CA VAL A 649 -9.50 17.07 12.91
C VAL A 649 -10.39 16.99 14.15
N ALA A 650 -11.68 16.76 13.93
CA ALA A 650 -12.65 16.53 14.99
C ALA A 650 -12.32 15.25 15.76
N GLY A 651 -12.55 15.27 17.07
CA GLY A 651 -12.60 14.02 17.82
C GLY A 651 -13.83 13.21 17.39
N LEU A 652 -13.66 11.90 17.18
CA LEU A 652 -14.81 11.00 17.04
C LEU A 652 -15.47 10.79 18.41
N PRO A 653 -16.80 10.56 18.49
CA PRO A 653 -17.49 10.36 19.75
C PRO A 653 -16.82 9.26 20.59
N THR A 654 -16.51 9.61 21.85
CA THR A 654 -15.95 8.70 22.85
C THR A 654 -17.05 8.24 23.81
N HIS A 655 -16.95 7.00 24.28
CA HIS A 655 -17.73 6.51 25.43
C HIS A 655 -16.86 6.54 26.68
N GLU A 656 -17.45 6.91 27.82
CA GLU A 656 -16.74 6.89 29.10
C GLU A 656 -16.17 5.49 29.39
N GLY A 657 -14.88 5.44 29.73
CA GLY A 657 -14.18 4.20 30.10
C GLY A 657 -13.62 3.35 28.94
N ILE A 658 -13.68 3.81 27.68
CA ILE A 658 -13.12 3.07 26.53
C ILE A 658 -12.19 3.99 25.72
N ASP A 659 -10.88 3.80 25.85
CA ASP A 659 -9.88 4.39 24.94
C ASP A 659 -9.71 3.50 23.70
N LEU A 660 -9.95 4.08 22.52
CA LEU A 660 -9.83 3.42 21.22
C LEU A 660 -8.62 3.92 20.42
N GLY A 661 -7.75 4.72 21.04
CA GLY A 661 -6.49 5.17 20.47
C GLY A 661 -6.53 6.50 19.69
N PRO A 662 -5.37 6.94 19.20
CA PRO A 662 -5.12 8.33 18.79
C PRO A 662 -5.83 8.77 17.51
N HIS A 663 -6.49 7.87 16.78
CA HIS A 663 -7.31 8.25 15.62
C HIS A 663 -8.62 8.95 16.02
N ARG A 664 -9.12 8.75 17.25
CA ARG A 664 -10.38 9.38 17.72
C ARG A 664 -10.21 10.72 18.42
N GLN A 665 -8.99 11.12 18.74
CA GLN A 665 -8.73 12.32 19.53
C GLN A 665 -8.74 13.56 18.64
N ALA A 666 -9.40 14.63 19.10
CA ALA A 666 -9.40 15.93 18.42
C ALA A 666 -7.98 16.53 18.45
N LYS A 667 -7.45 16.88 17.28
CA LYS A 667 -6.03 17.24 17.14
C LYS A 667 -5.79 18.22 15.99
N VAL A 668 -4.71 18.97 16.10
CA VAL A 668 -4.15 19.80 15.05
C VAL A 668 -2.81 19.20 14.64
N VAL A 669 -2.66 18.89 13.35
CA VAL A 669 -1.41 18.41 12.76
C VAL A 669 -0.79 19.55 11.96
N VAL A 670 0.51 19.82 12.14
CA VAL A 670 1.20 20.98 11.55
C VAL A 670 2.48 20.53 10.86
N SER A 671 2.65 20.92 9.59
CA SER A 671 3.92 20.79 8.85
C SER A 671 4.87 21.91 9.27
N ASP A 672 5.85 21.56 10.10
CA ASP A 672 6.87 22.46 10.64
C ASP A 672 8.12 22.37 9.76
N THR A 673 8.00 22.93 8.54
CA THR A 673 8.90 22.69 7.41
C THR A 673 10.35 23.09 7.68
N GLY A 674 10.59 24.25 8.31
CA GLY A 674 11.93 24.71 8.67
C GLY A 674 12.64 23.82 9.70
N ASN A 675 11.86 23.16 10.57
CA ASN A 675 12.37 22.16 11.52
C ASN A 675 12.39 20.73 10.94
N ARG A 676 11.93 20.54 9.69
CA ARG A 676 11.81 19.24 9.01
C ARG A 676 11.01 18.19 9.79
N ARG A 677 9.87 18.58 10.39
CA ARG A 677 8.99 17.66 11.13
C ARG A 677 7.52 17.94 10.90
N VAL A 678 6.71 16.97 11.31
CA VAL A 678 5.28 17.18 11.59
C VAL A 678 5.08 17.15 13.11
N GLN A 679 4.33 18.11 13.62
CA GLN A 679 3.90 18.16 15.02
C GLN A 679 2.41 17.86 15.13
N VAL A 680 2.03 17.06 16.12
CA VAL A 680 0.64 16.76 16.46
C VAL A 680 0.35 17.38 17.82
N LEU A 681 -0.67 18.25 17.87
CA LEU A 681 -1.03 19.07 19.02
C LEU A 681 -2.51 18.92 19.36
N SER A 682 -2.91 19.32 20.56
CA SER A 682 -4.32 19.50 20.93
C SER A 682 -4.94 20.69 20.17
N LEU A 683 -6.27 20.82 20.18
CA LEU A 683 -6.97 21.95 19.54
C LEU A 683 -6.59 23.34 20.11
N VAL A 684 -5.96 23.39 21.29
CA VAL A 684 -5.45 24.60 21.95
C VAL A 684 -3.94 24.78 21.82
N GLY A 685 -3.25 23.86 21.12
CA GLY A 685 -1.81 23.98 20.83
C GLY A 685 -0.86 23.29 21.80
N GLU A 686 -1.33 22.42 22.68
CA GLU A 686 -0.45 21.63 23.55
C GLU A 686 0.19 20.49 22.74
N PRO A 687 1.52 20.31 22.76
CA PRO A 687 2.19 19.30 21.96
C PRO A 687 1.89 17.89 22.49
N LEU A 688 1.36 17.02 21.62
CA LEU A 688 1.10 15.61 21.93
C LEU A 688 2.30 14.75 21.55
N PHE A 689 2.76 14.84 20.29
CA PHE A 689 3.96 14.16 19.80
C PHE A 689 4.47 14.80 18.49
N THR A 690 5.67 14.41 18.06
CA THR A 690 6.31 14.89 16.82
C THR A 690 6.96 13.74 16.07
N PHE A 691 7.00 13.80 14.73
CA PHE A 691 7.62 12.78 13.88
C PHE A 691 8.22 13.38 12.60
N GLY A 692 9.01 12.59 11.88
CA GLY A 692 9.79 13.04 10.70
C GLY A 692 11.31 13.01 10.87
N TYR A 693 11.81 12.38 11.92
CA TYR A 693 13.24 12.24 12.20
C TYR A 693 13.66 10.76 12.27
N ALA A 694 14.80 10.44 11.68
CA ALA A 694 15.49 9.16 11.91
C ALA A 694 16.17 9.15 13.30
N PRO A 695 16.32 7.99 13.97
CA PRO A 695 15.92 6.64 13.55
C PRO A 695 14.47 6.26 13.92
N GLN A 696 13.72 7.15 14.56
CA GLN A 696 12.38 6.85 15.12
C GLN A 696 11.29 6.77 14.04
N SER A 697 11.52 7.42 12.89
CA SER A 697 10.63 7.45 11.73
C SER A 697 11.49 7.66 10.47
N ILE A 698 10.93 8.29 9.43
CA ILE A 698 11.64 8.64 8.19
C ILE A 698 12.05 10.12 8.18
N SER A 699 13.23 10.44 7.65
CA SER A 699 13.62 11.83 7.37
C SER A 699 12.85 12.36 6.16
N MET A 700 12.33 13.59 6.26
CA MET A 700 11.49 14.23 5.24
C MET A 700 11.61 15.77 5.29
N GLU A 701 11.24 16.44 4.19
CA GLU A 701 10.97 17.88 4.19
C GLU A 701 9.46 18.10 3.96
N PRO A 702 8.65 18.24 5.03
CA PRO A 702 7.19 18.22 4.92
C PRO A 702 6.66 19.56 4.41
N MET A 703 5.77 19.51 3.42
CA MET A 703 5.01 20.66 2.88
C MET A 703 3.52 20.42 3.14
N GLY A 704 2.72 20.11 2.11
CA GLY A 704 1.31 19.73 2.23
C GLY A 704 1.06 18.57 3.17
N LEU A 705 -0.06 18.62 3.90
CA LEU A 705 -0.48 17.52 4.75
C LEU A 705 -2.00 17.33 4.68
N TYR A 706 -2.44 16.08 4.82
CA TYR A 706 -3.86 15.71 4.91
C TYR A 706 -4.01 14.65 6.01
N VAL A 707 -5.10 14.72 6.77
CA VAL A 707 -5.44 13.71 7.77
C VAL A 707 -6.80 13.11 7.43
N ASP A 708 -6.85 11.79 7.32
CA ASP A 708 -8.10 11.07 7.10
C ASP A 708 -8.96 11.10 8.37
N ASP A 709 -10.19 11.60 8.26
CA ASP A 709 -11.11 11.88 9.38
C ASP A 709 -11.55 10.63 10.15
N ARG A 710 -11.62 9.48 9.48
CA ARG A 710 -12.08 8.21 10.08
C ARG A 710 -10.94 7.37 10.62
N SER A 711 -9.91 7.15 9.82
CA SER A 711 -8.79 6.28 10.19
C SER A 711 -7.69 7.01 10.95
N GLY A 712 -7.67 8.35 10.91
CA GLY A 712 -6.66 9.19 11.56
C GLY A 712 -5.28 9.16 10.89
N HIS A 713 -5.15 8.54 9.72
CA HIS A 713 -3.90 8.45 8.96
C HIS A 713 -3.43 9.82 8.48
N ILE A 714 -2.13 10.07 8.53
CA ILE A 714 -1.53 11.34 8.16
C ILE A 714 -0.75 11.13 6.86
N LEU A 715 -1.17 11.79 5.80
CA LEU A 715 -0.46 11.85 4.53
C LEU A 715 0.33 13.17 4.48
N VAL A 716 1.57 13.11 4.04
CA VAL A 716 2.50 14.25 4.04
C VAL A 716 3.23 14.30 2.70
N CYS A 717 3.17 15.44 2.02
CA CYS A 717 4.03 15.72 0.87
C CYS A 717 5.46 16.00 1.35
N ASP A 718 6.39 15.16 0.93
CA ASP A 718 7.83 15.28 1.16
C ASP A 718 8.50 15.91 -0.06
N VAL A 719 8.93 17.16 0.06
CA VAL A 719 9.59 17.95 -1.00
C VAL A 719 11.11 17.79 -1.02
N SER A 720 11.67 16.86 -0.24
CA SER A 720 13.08 16.49 -0.33
C SER A 720 13.41 15.86 -1.69
N GLU A 721 14.66 15.45 -1.92
CA GLU A 721 15.10 14.75 -3.13
C GLU A 721 14.26 13.50 -3.48
N ARG A 722 13.54 12.93 -2.50
CA ARG A 722 12.59 11.82 -2.72
C ARG A 722 11.34 12.24 -3.51
N ALA A 723 10.90 13.49 -3.37
CA ALA A 723 9.72 14.07 -4.01
C ALA A 723 8.48 13.15 -3.98
N ALA A 724 8.02 12.74 -2.79
CA ALA A 724 6.98 11.71 -2.63
C ALA A 724 5.84 12.15 -1.73
N VAL A 725 4.72 11.41 -1.75
CA VAL A 725 3.74 11.45 -0.65
C VAL A 725 4.05 10.31 0.31
N LEU A 726 4.28 10.66 1.57
CA LEU A 726 4.52 9.75 2.67
C LEU A 726 3.22 9.51 3.45
N LEU A 727 3.01 8.28 3.90
CA LEU A 727 1.86 7.86 4.69
C LEU A 727 2.33 7.41 6.07
N PHE A 728 1.67 7.95 7.09
CA PHE A 728 1.92 7.67 8.50
C PHE A 728 0.65 7.19 9.20
N SER A 729 0.84 6.32 10.18
CA SER A 729 -0.21 5.90 11.12
C SER A 729 -0.68 7.06 12.01
N PRO A 730 -1.82 6.92 12.72
CA PRO A 730 -2.35 7.97 13.58
C PRO A 730 -1.47 8.36 14.78
N ASP A 731 -0.46 7.53 15.10
CA ASP A 731 0.60 7.77 16.11
C ASP A 731 1.96 8.17 15.50
N GLY A 732 2.02 8.50 14.21
CA GLY A 732 3.21 9.08 13.55
C GLY A 732 4.28 8.09 13.09
N ARG A 733 3.99 6.78 13.06
CA ARG A 733 4.91 5.79 12.49
C ARG A 733 4.80 5.82 10.98
N PHE A 734 5.95 5.79 10.31
CA PHE A 734 5.99 5.68 8.85
C PHE A 734 5.47 4.31 8.39
N PHE A 735 4.67 4.31 7.32
CA PHE A 735 3.96 3.12 6.83
C PHE A 735 4.25 2.84 5.35
N HIS A 736 4.15 3.86 4.49
CA HIS A 736 4.35 3.71 3.03
C HIS A 736 4.69 5.04 2.35
N SER A 737 5.18 5.01 1.11
CA SER A 737 5.43 6.21 0.29
C SER A 737 5.17 5.96 -1.20
N PHE A 738 4.60 6.93 -1.91
CA PHE A 738 4.29 6.82 -3.35
C PHE A 738 4.61 8.09 -4.16
N GLY A 739 4.66 7.93 -5.49
CA GLY A 739 4.80 9.03 -6.46
C GLY A 739 6.24 9.48 -6.79
N GLY A 740 7.16 9.41 -5.83
CA GLY A 740 8.56 9.83 -6.02
C GLY A 740 9.46 8.86 -6.79
N THR A 741 9.07 7.59 -6.89
CA THR A 741 9.85 6.53 -7.56
C THR A 741 9.29 6.11 -8.93
N LEU A 742 8.30 6.83 -9.47
CA LEU A 742 7.75 6.56 -10.81
C LEU A 742 8.76 6.92 -11.93
N PRO A 743 8.54 6.48 -13.19
CA PRO A 743 9.32 6.94 -14.35
C PRO A 743 9.25 8.47 -14.53
N ASP A 744 10.26 9.10 -15.15
CA ASP A 744 10.37 10.57 -15.26
C ASP A 744 9.16 11.25 -15.93
N ALA A 745 8.42 10.56 -16.80
CA ALA A 745 7.17 11.05 -17.38
C ALA A 745 6.02 11.17 -16.36
N HIS A 746 6.09 10.47 -15.22
CA HIS A 746 5.03 10.39 -14.21
C HIS A 746 5.51 10.57 -12.74
N ARG A 747 6.81 10.79 -12.51
CA ARG A 747 7.41 11.08 -11.19
C ARG A 747 7.01 12.44 -10.64
N LEU A 748 6.52 12.48 -9.41
CA LEU A 748 6.35 13.74 -8.67
C LEU A 748 7.70 14.47 -8.54
N ARG A 749 7.76 15.76 -8.85
CA ARG A 749 8.98 16.59 -8.81
C ARG A 749 9.04 17.49 -7.59
N ARG A 750 7.91 18.07 -7.20
CA ARG A 750 7.76 18.88 -5.98
C ARG A 750 6.29 18.82 -5.52
N PRO A 751 5.85 17.73 -4.88
CA PRO A 751 4.48 17.65 -4.38
C PRO A 751 4.29 18.69 -3.27
N VAL A 752 3.38 19.64 -3.47
CA VAL A 752 3.19 20.80 -2.57
C VAL A 752 1.95 20.69 -1.69
N SER A 753 0.89 20.05 -2.20
CA SER A 753 -0.39 19.88 -1.52
C SER A 753 -1.05 18.59 -1.92
N LEU A 754 -1.96 18.09 -1.08
CA LEU A 754 -2.78 16.93 -1.39
C LEU A 754 -4.16 16.99 -0.74
N CYS A 755 -5.14 16.32 -1.34
CA CYS A 755 -6.49 16.15 -0.81
C CYS A 755 -7.10 14.82 -1.29
N LYS A 756 -8.26 14.44 -0.75
CA LYS A 756 -8.90 13.14 -1.00
C LYS A 756 -10.31 13.28 -1.58
N ASP A 757 -10.57 12.59 -2.70
CA ASP A 757 -11.86 12.46 -3.38
C ASP A 757 -12.30 10.98 -3.38
N GLY A 758 -12.98 10.56 -2.31
CA GLY A 758 -13.42 9.18 -2.12
C GLY A 758 -12.25 8.19 -2.10
N ASP A 759 -12.20 7.31 -3.11
CA ASP A 759 -11.10 6.35 -3.32
C ASP A 759 -9.91 6.96 -4.11
N HIS A 760 -9.81 8.29 -4.26
CA HIS A 760 -8.70 8.96 -4.96
C HIS A 760 -7.96 9.95 -4.05
N VAL A 761 -6.64 10.01 -4.18
CA VAL A 761 -5.79 11.06 -3.61
C VAL A 761 -5.32 11.95 -4.76
N VAL A 762 -5.63 13.24 -4.65
CA VAL A 762 -5.25 14.27 -5.62
C VAL A 762 -4.05 15.02 -5.06
N VAL A 763 -2.98 15.18 -5.85
CA VAL A 763 -1.70 15.77 -5.42
C VAL A 763 -1.30 16.87 -6.39
N GLY A 764 -1.12 18.09 -5.88
CA GLY A 764 -0.58 19.20 -6.67
C GLY A 764 0.95 19.14 -6.73
N ASP A 765 1.53 19.11 -7.93
CA ASP A 765 2.98 19.10 -8.13
C ASP A 765 3.48 20.44 -8.69
N GLY A 766 4.07 21.25 -7.81
CA GLY A 766 4.61 22.56 -8.15
C GLY A 766 5.87 22.51 -9.04
N GLY A 767 6.50 21.34 -9.19
CA GLY A 767 7.66 21.11 -10.05
C GLY A 767 7.31 20.57 -11.44
N ARG A 768 6.05 20.16 -11.64
CA ARG A 768 5.45 19.84 -12.94
C ARG A 768 4.49 20.91 -13.45
N HIS A 769 3.95 21.73 -12.54
CA HIS A 769 2.82 22.63 -12.80
C HIS A 769 1.52 21.86 -13.16
N ASP A 770 1.39 20.62 -12.66
CA ASP A 770 0.28 19.71 -12.97
C ASP A 770 -0.22 18.93 -11.73
N VAL A 771 -1.43 18.39 -11.80
CA VAL A 771 -2.13 17.67 -10.73
C VAL A 771 -2.17 16.18 -11.03
N CYS A 772 -1.62 15.38 -10.11
CA CYS A 772 -1.60 13.92 -10.20
C CYS A 772 -2.79 13.31 -9.44
N VAL A 773 -3.41 12.27 -9.99
CA VAL A 773 -4.51 11.55 -9.33
C VAL A 773 -4.12 10.08 -9.13
N PHE A 774 -4.09 9.67 -7.86
CA PHE A 774 -3.73 8.33 -7.41
C PHE A 774 -4.99 7.60 -6.91
N ARG A 775 -5.27 6.40 -7.41
CA ARG A 775 -6.44 5.62 -6.98
C ARG A 775 -6.09 4.65 -5.84
N VAL A 776 -6.69 4.84 -4.67
CA VAL A 776 -6.63 3.88 -3.55
C VAL A 776 -7.32 2.58 -3.97
N THR A 777 -6.55 1.51 -4.15
CA THR A 777 -7.07 0.17 -4.50
C THR A 777 -7.35 -0.67 -3.24
N ARG A 778 -7.93 -1.87 -3.40
CA ARG A 778 -8.41 -2.73 -2.31
C ARG A 778 -7.60 -4.00 -2.13
#